data_AF-C4M8R5-F1
#
_entry.id   AF-C4M8R5-F1
#
_cell.length_a   1.000
_cell.length_b   1.000
_cell.length_c   1.000
_cell.angle_alpha   90.00
_cell.angle_beta   90.00
_cell.angle_gamma   90.00
#
_symmetry.space_group_name_H-M   'P 1'
#
loop_
_entity.id
_entity.type
_entity.pdbx_description
1 polymer ?
#
loop_
_entity_poly.entity_id
_entity_poly.type
_entity_poly.pdbx_seq_one_letter_code
_entity_poly.pdbx_strand_id
1 'polypeptide(L)'
;MEEANIKLISKCVQLNSLNDIRTLCRSQIPSSLRSSIYKLFLQPKRLVKEIKSSEHHVEEIKTLVQVKGEIIWPIVDTIITRYTIAPTSKNLENLYRVISTLYSLNSFELTTENSQEQIQLANLSIAFFERFHRYFLTHYPSIQTALNTIFLQLLLFHCPSLAIKLESKRINISNITSPFIYNLFISLFNDLNALWKLWDYLLLSEDPCFFVFILTALFLLKEHTLGDSTEDILQELQKPLSLSEVDLLCSTASFVRSHTPLTVFRYISGSVSFSYNFQRIYSKILKNSNVFEVTATDIIKDMTTRHQLIHFVDCRDDEDFERCSILGSQHITLPVTSETITDITKDFKPNHIIVLFGSQHKGHLPTKDMIVSAALAFLKIGVEKVCIMESGFEGYHECAMNKVQGAKLERHNIALCYVCNPQIKKMEKIASVVEENAKKAKETVQEKSSSWWGYISQTVSDAAKKYEQNSIKAMEDAKRVREEERKKQKEEQNKREEQSKREKEQKEEKIKEEKKEEPNEQKQTKDFPKKIDQKEETSPIKKEDKKMELFEIVEEDDDDEKDTNNTDYFNDVMKENPTYQALLEIKGDQETKNILVVLTSIELLILEKSENEVFMVQEILYDDIKKVITKRSTPENITIKTQDEELIMKITDNHQQFIKDLTEQKLKKREMKEKVVEILEEIQAKPQGEKEIREKTGIEAEIVKISLEEMVEEKIIKKGKKEGMYYYYTGNEEEIRKEIIEIMKGIEEMKKEIERYEKASEESMEKVHKYNEIKDIGQELMGRKGQMEGKTIEEIYKEYQMGYED
;
A
#
# COMPACT_ATOMS: atom_id res chain seq x y z
N MET A 1 -7.96 -6.20 -52.98
CA MET A 1 -8.38 -7.58 -52.64
C MET A 1 -9.01 -8.20 -53.87
N GLU A 2 -8.78 -9.49 -54.12
CA GLU A 2 -9.30 -10.19 -55.31
C GLU A 2 -10.81 -10.45 -55.25
N GLU A 3 -11.48 -10.49 -56.40
CA GLU A 3 -12.93 -10.70 -56.52
C GLU A 3 -13.38 -12.04 -55.92
N ALA A 4 -12.54 -13.09 -56.02
CA ALA A 4 -12.80 -14.39 -55.41
C ALA A 4 -12.91 -14.30 -53.87
N ASN A 5 -12.04 -13.52 -53.23
CA ASN A 5 -12.08 -13.30 -51.79
C ASN A 5 -13.30 -12.47 -51.38
N ILE A 6 -13.70 -11.48 -52.18
CA ILE A 6 -14.93 -10.71 -51.93
C ILE A 6 -16.17 -11.61 -52.01
N LYS A 7 -16.24 -12.53 -52.98
CA LYS A 7 -17.31 -13.54 -53.07
C LYS A 7 -17.31 -14.51 -51.89
N LEU A 8 -16.14 -14.93 -51.42
CA LEU A 8 -16.01 -15.80 -50.23
C LEU A 8 -16.45 -15.09 -48.95
N ILE A 9 -15.99 -13.85 -48.72
CA ILE A 9 -16.39 -13.03 -47.56
C ILE A 9 -17.91 -12.77 -47.60
N SER A 10 -18.48 -12.47 -48.77
CA SER A 10 -19.94 -12.31 -48.94
C SER A 10 -20.72 -13.57 -48.51
N LYS A 11 -20.22 -14.77 -48.85
CA LYS A 11 -20.79 -16.03 -48.36
C LYS A 11 -20.64 -16.19 -46.84
N CYS A 12 -19.50 -15.83 -46.25
CA CYS A 12 -19.31 -15.87 -44.79
C CYS A 12 -20.24 -14.89 -44.06
N VAL A 13 -20.54 -13.72 -44.65
CA VAL A 13 -21.54 -12.76 -44.15
C VAL A 13 -22.95 -13.36 -44.21
N GLN A 14 -23.33 -14.02 -45.30
CA GLN A 14 -24.62 -14.73 -45.41
C GLN A 14 -24.76 -15.88 -44.40
N LEU A 15 -23.65 -16.49 -44.00
CA LEU A 15 -23.59 -17.55 -42.98
C LEU A 15 -23.39 -17.01 -41.55
N ASN A 16 -23.34 -15.69 -41.35
CA ASN A 16 -23.07 -15.01 -40.08
C ASN A 16 -21.74 -15.44 -39.39
N SER A 17 -20.77 -15.94 -40.14
CA SER A 17 -19.53 -16.52 -39.58
C SER A 17 -18.48 -15.45 -39.26
N LEU A 18 -18.57 -14.88 -38.05
CA LEU A 18 -17.68 -13.82 -37.56
C LEU A 18 -16.19 -14.19 -37.64
N ASN A 19 -15.83 -15.42 -37.25
CA ASN A 19 -14.44 -15.87 -37.21
C ASN A 19 -13.83 -16.06 -38.61
N ASP A 20 -14.63 -16.51 -39.60
CA ASP A 20 -14.18 -16.57 -40.99
C ASP A 20 -13.98 -15.16 -41.55
N ILE A 21 -14.88 -14.22 -41.24
CA ILE A 21 -14.75 -12.82 -41.67
C ILE A 21 -13.50 -12.16 -41.08
N ARG A 22 -13.16 -12.40 -39.80
CA ARG A 22 -11.87 -12.00 -39.22
C ARG A 22 -10.70 -12.58 -40.01
N THR A 23 -10.71 -13.88 -40.23
CA THR A 23 -9.62 -14.63 -40.89
C THR A 23 -9.39 -14.21 -42.34
N LEU A 24 -10.46 -13.86 -43.07
CA LEU A 24 -10.44 -13.49 -44.48
C LEU A 24 -10.17 -11.99 -44.71
N CYS A 25 -10.78 -11.10 -43.92
CA CYS A 25 -10.54 -9.65 -44.04
C CYS A 25 -9.19 -9.23 -43.45
N ARG A 26 -8.74 -9.88 -42.36
CA ARG A 26 -7.52 -9.63 -41.57
C ARG A 26 -7.37 -8.21 -41.01
N SER A 27 -7.18 -7.24 -41.91
CA SER A 27 -6.90 -5.82 -41.63
C SER A 27 -7.75 -4.85 -42.45
N GLN A 28 -8.47 -5.31 -43.47
CA GLN A 28 -9.28 -4.44 -44.33
C GLN A 28 -10.54 -5.15 -44.81
N ILE A 29 -11.69 -4.51 -44.60
CA ILE A 29 -12.99 -4.98 -45.06
C ILE A 29 -13.24 -4.43 -46.48
N PRO A 30 -13.76 -5.23 -47.43
CA PRO A 30 -14.17 -4.70 -48.74
C PRO A 30 -15.23 -3.62 -48.59
N SER A 31 -15.03 -2.44 -49.19
CA SER A 31 -15.97 -1.30 -49.02
C SER A 31 -17.41 -1.63 -49.44
N SER A 32 -17.60 -2.51 -50.43
CA SER A 32 -18.92 -3.01 -50.85
C SER A 32 -19.62 -3.94 -49.85
N LEU A 33 -18.91 -4.45 -48.83
CA LEU A 33 -19.42 -5.31 -47.78
C LEU A 33 -19.37 -4.66 -46.38
N ARG A 34 -18.77 -3.47 -46.25
CA ARG A 34 -18.47 -2.84 -44.94
C ARG A 34 -19.73 -2.61 -44.10
N SER A 35 -20.80 -2.03 -44.66
CA SER A 35 -22.06 -1.81 -43.93
C SER A 35 -22.65 -3.13 -43.40
N SER A 36 -22.66 -4.19 -44.21
CA SER A 36 -23.15 -5.52 -43.82
C SER A 36 -22.31 -6.16 -42.71
N ILE A 37 -20.97 -6.05 -42.79
CA ILE A 37 -20.06 -6.60 -41.78
C ILE A 37 -20.13 -5.80 -40.47
N TYR A 38 -20.23 -4.48 -40.52
CA TYR A 38 -20.41 -3.64 -39.34
C TYR A 38 -21.74 -3.97 -38.64
N LYS A 39 -22.85 -4.11 -39.38
CA LYS A 39 -24.14 -4.58 -38.84
C LYS A 39 -24.01 -5.96 -38.16
N LEU A 40 -23.25 -6.89 -38.76
CA LEU A 40 -23.05 -8.25 -38.23
C LEU A 40 -22.19 -8.30 -36.96
N PHE A 41 -21.14 -7.47 -36.86
CA PHE A 41 -20.22 -7.46 -35.71
C PHE A 41 -20.76 -6.65 -34.52
N LEU A 42 -21.52 -5.57 -34.77
CA LEU A 42 -21.96 -4.64 -33.73
C LEU A 42 -23.26 -5.07 -33.03
N GLN A 43 -24.13 -5.81 -33.71
CA GLN A 43 -25.32 -6.49 -33.15
C GLN A 43 -26.14 -5.62 -32.15
N PRO A 44 -26.79 -4.52 -32.60
CA PRO A 44 -27.58 -3.64 -31.73
C PRO A 44 -28.59 -4.40 -30.84
N LYS A 45 -28.29 -4.47 -29.53
CA LYS A 45 -29.04 -5.31 -28.57
C LYS A 45 -30.46 -4.84 -28.30
N ARG A 46 -30.66 -3.51 -28.24
CA ARG A 46 -31.98 -2.87 -28.12
C ARG A 46 -32.17 -1.96 -29.32
N LEU A 47 -33.10 -2.31 -30.20
CA LEU A 47 -33.41 -1.53 -31.39
C LEU A 47 -34.31 -0.33 -31.07
N VAL A 48 -33.87 0.86 -31.45
CA VAL A 48 -34.72 2.04 -31.68
C VAL A 48 -35.81 1.66 -32.69
N LYS A 49 -37.06 2.02 -32.39
CA LYS A 49 -38.24 1.77 -33.24
C LYS A 49 -38.79 3.03 -33.92
N GLU A 50 -38.42 4.19 -33.40
CA GLU A 50 -38.93 5.51 -33.75
C GLU A 50 -37.84 6.52 -33.36
N ILE A 51 -37.58 7.51 -34.21
CA ILE A 51 -36.66 8.61 -33.93
C ILE A 51 -37.52 9.83 -33.58
N LYS A 52 -37.23 10.50 -32.47
CA LYS A 52 -37.95 11.69 -32.01
C LYS A 52 -37.00 12.88 -31.99
N SER A 53 -37.42 13.97 -32.62
CA SER A 53 -36.75 15.26 -32.52
C SER A 53 -37.13 15.94 -31.20
N SER A 54 -36.13 16.38 -30.43
CA SER A 54 -36.36 17.27 -29.29
C SER A 54 -36.34 18.72 -29.79
N GLU A 55 -37.20 19.57 -29.24
CA GLU A 55 -37.02 21.03 -29.39
C GLU A 55 -35.93 21.50 -28.42
N HIS A 56 -34.67 21.31 -28.81
CA HIS A 56 -33.52 21.86 -28.09
C HIS A 56 -33.20 23.28 -28.56
N HIS A 57 -33.00 24.22 -27.62
CA HIS A 57 -32.59 25.58 -27.93
C HIS A 57 -31.13 25.61 -28.42
N VAL A 58 -30.93 26.02 -29.68
CA VAL A 58 -29.68 25.78 -30.45
C VAL A 58 -28.58 26.83 -30.19
N GLU A 59 -28.78 27.80 -29.30
CA GLU A 59 -27.98 29.05 -29.28
C GLU A 59 -26.51 28.91 -28.83
N GLU A 60 -26.13 27.79 -28.20
CA GLU A 60 -24.79 27.62 -27.59
C GLU A 60 -23.80 26.78 -28.42
N ILE A 61 -24.26 25.91 -29.34
CA ILE A 61 -23.38 24.99 -30.09
C ILE A 61 -22.90 25.63 -31.40
N LYS A 62 -21.95 26.57 -31.27
CA LYS A 62 -21.43 27.36 -32.40
C LYS A 62 -20.42 26.64 -33.31
N THR A 63 -19.93 25.45 -32.95
CA THR A 63 -19.02 24.61 -33.76
C THR A 63 -19.77 23.62 -34.66
N LEU A 64 -20.72 24.13 -35.45
CA LEU A 64 -21.53 23.34 -36.38
C LEU A 64 -20.71 22.82 -37.58
N VAL A 65 -20.40 21.52 -37.58
CA VAL A 65 -20.01 20.80 -38.80
C VAL A 65 -21.24 20.66 -39.70
N GLN A 66 -21.40 21.57 -40.67
CA GLN A 66 -22.59 21.62 -41.55
C GLN A 66 -22.68 20.43 -42.51
N VAL A 67 -23.28 19.33 -42.06
CA VAL A 67 -23.61 18.17 -42.90
C VAL A 67 -25.02 18.33 -43.46
N LYS A 68 -25.16 19.20 -44.48
CA LYS A 68 -26.40 19.38 -45.27
C LYS A 68 -27.69 19.58 -44.44
N GLY A 69 -27.64 20.45 -43.43
CA GLY A 69 -28.83 20.93 -42.72
C GLY A 69 -29.22 20.09 -41.51
N GLU A 70 -30.11 19.12 -41.70
CA GLU A 70 -31.18 18.88 -40.70
C GLU A 70 -31.20 17.49 -40.03
N ILE A 71 -30.63 16.44 -40.64
CA ILE A 71 -31.05 15.05 -40.33
C ILE A 71 -30.17 14.32 -39.28
N ILE A 72 -29.03 14.91 -38.85
CA ILE A 72 -28.19 14.29 -37.81
C ILE A 72 -28.74 14.54 -36.39
N TRP A 73 -29.36 15.70 -36.13
CA TRP A 73 -29.86 16.09 -34.80
C TRP A 73 -30.78 15.03 -34.15
N PRO A 74 -31.83 14.51 -34.82
CA PRO A 74 -32.72 13.53 -34.19
C PRO A 74 -32.04 12.20 -33.86
N ILE A 75 -30.98 11.82 -34.60
CA ILE A 75 -30.17 10.63 -34.31
C ILE A 75 -29.29 10.87 -33.07
N VAL A 76 -28.72 12.07 -32.93
CA VAL A 76 -27.94 12.49 -31.77
C VAL A 76 -28.81 12.54 -30.51
N ASP A 77 -29.97 13.17 -30.56
CA ASP A 77 -30.95 13.22 -29.47
C ASP A 77 -31.36 11.80 -29.01
N THR A 78 -31.63 10.91 -29.97
CA THR A 78 -31.97 9.50 -29.72
C THR A 78 -30.81 8.70 -29.09
N ILE A 79 -29.56 9.14 -29.29
CA ILE A 79 -28.39 8.60 -28.58
C ILE A 79 -28.30 9.19 -27.17
N ILE A 80 -28.36 10.52 -27.02
CA ILE A 80 -28.21 11.20 -25.73
C ILE A 80 -29.26 10.70 -24.72
N THR A 81 -30.53 10.69 -25.13
CA THR A 81 -31.65 10.20 -24.30
C THR A 81 -31.52 8.74 -23.85
N ARG A 82 -30.71 7.93 -24.54
CA ARG A 82 -30.42 6.53 -24.19
C ARG A 82 -29.27 6.39 -23.18
N TYR A 83 -28.36 7.36 -23.09
CA TYR A 83 -27.19 7.33 -22.20
C TYR A 83 -27.37 8.15 -20.91
N THR A 84 -28.56 8.74 -20.68
CA THR A 84 -29.03 9.33 -19.41
C THR A 84 -28.22 10.50 -18.80
N ILE A 85 -27.01 10.79 -19.26
CA ILE A 85 -26.17 11.91 -18.80
C ILE A 85 -26.23 13.08 -19.78
N ALA A 86 -26.30 14.30 -19.24
CA ALA A 86 -26.17 15.53 -20.01
C ALA A 86 -24.75 15.63 -20.62
N PRO A 87 -24.60 15.58 -21.96
CA PRO A 87 -23.30 15.58 -22.59
C PRO A 87 -22.68 16.98 -22.60
N THR A 88 -21.37 17.08 -22.36
CA THR A 88 -20.65 18.34 -22.56
C THR A 88 -20.69 18.75 -24.04
N SER A 89 -20.54 20.04 -24.34
CA SER A 89 -20.45 20.56 -25.71
C SER A 89 -19.36 19.86 -26.55
N LYS A 90 -18.23 19.50 -25.93
CA LYS A 90 -17.14 18.73 -26.54
C LYS A 90 -17.53 17.27 -26.82
N ASN A 91 -18.30 16.64 -25.93
CA ASN A 91 -18.82 15.29 -26.15
C ASN A 91 -19.86 15.29 -27.29
N LEU A 92 -20.72 16.30 -27.35
CA LEU A 92 -21.64 16.52 -28.48
C LEU A 92 -20.89 16.68 -29.80
N GLU A 93 -19.87 17.53 -29.88
CA GLU A 93 -19.13 17.74 -31.13
C GLU A 93 -18.45 16.45 -31.62
N ASN A 94 -17.87 15.66 -30.71
CA ASN A 94 -17.28 14.36 -31.05
C ASN A 94 -18.35 13.35 -31.52
N LEU A 95 -19.50 13.30 -30.86
CA LEU A 95 -20.67 12.49 -31.25
C LEU A 95 -21.17 12.87 -32.66
N TYR A 96 -21.27 14.17 -32.97
CA TYR A 96 -21.59 14.68 -34.31
C TYR A 96 -20.58 14.24 -35.37
N ARG A 97 -19.28 14.37 -35.08
CA ARG A 97 -18.20 13.92 -35.98
C ARG A 97 -18.35 12.43 -36.30
N VAL A 98 -18.47 11.57 -35.28
CA VAL A 98 -18.63 10.10 -35.46
C VAL A 98 -19.86 9.74 -36.28
N ILE A 99 -21.03 10.34 -36.02
CA ILE A 99 -22.26 10.02 -36.77
C ILE A 99 -22.19 10.55 -38.20
N SER A 100 -21.59 11.74 -38.43
CA SER A 100 -21.31 12.23 -39.79
C SER A 100 -20.41 11.26 -40.56
N THR A 101 -19.42 10.67 -39.92
CA THR A 101 -18.55 9.68 -40.58
C THR A 101 -19.32 8.39 -40.86
N LEU A 102 -20.09 7.85 -39.90
CA LEU A 102 -20.95 6.67 -40.10
C LEU A 102 -22.05 6.90 -41.16
N TYR A 103 -22.51 8.13 -41.34
CA TYR A 103 -23.37 8.51 -42.46
C TYR A 103 -22.65 8.29 -43.79
N SER A 104 -21.39 8.74 -43.93
CA SER A 104 -20.63 8.57 -45.18
C SER A 104 -20.32 7.11 -45.57
N LEU A 105 -20.46 6.13 -44.66
CA LEU A 105 -20.43 4.70 -45.02
C LEU A 105 -21.67 4.23 -45.77
N ASN A 106 -22.81 4.84 -45.49
CA ASN A 106 -24.10 4.40 -45.97
C ASN A 106 -24.63 5.52 -46.87
N SER A 107 -24.41 5.37 -48.17
CA SER A 107 -24.83 6.33 -49.20
C SER A 107 -26.35 6.34 -49.38
N PHE A 108 -27.08 6.65 -48.32
CA PHE A 108 -28.49 6.96 -48.33
C PHE A 108 -28.69 8.28 -49.07
N GLU A 109 -29.50 8.26 -50.12
CA GLU A 109 -30.16 9.46 -50.60
C GLU A 109 -31.32 9.72 -49.63
N LEU A 110 -31.04 10.45 -48.54
CA LEU A 110 -32.06 10.85 -47.56
C LEU A 110 -33.06 11.83 -48.19
N THR A 111 -34.02 11.29 -48.93
CA THR A 111 -35.35 11.86 -49.00
C THR A 111 -35.98 11.80 -47.61
N THR A 112 -36.82 12.77 -47.27
CA THR A 112 -37.36 12.99 -45.93
C THR A 112 -38.38 11.94 -45.45
N GLU A 113 -38.61 10.88 -46.24
CA GLU A 113 -39.70 9.92 -46.05
C GLU A 113 -39.24 8.54 -45.52
N ASN A 114 -37.98 8.15 -45.72
CA ASN A 114 -37.53 6.76 -45.49
C ASN A 114 -37.06 6.48 -44.05
N SER A 115 -37.98 6.57 -43.10
CA SER A 115 -37.71 6.42 -41.65
C SER A 115 -36.98 5.12 -41.26
N GLN A 116 -37.20 4.01 -41.98
CA GLN A 116 -36.57 2.72 -41.66
C GLN A 116 -35.05 2.72 -41.88
N GLU A 117 -34.54 3.52 -42.82
CA GLU A 117 -33.09 3.65 -43.06
C GLU A 117 -32.42 4.54 -42.02
N GLN A 118 -33.08 5.65 -41.64
CA GLN A 118 -32.66 6.49 -40.52
C GLN A 118 -32.61 5.68 -39.21
N ILE A 119 -33.63 4.85 -38.96
CA ILE A 119 -33.68 3.92 -37.80
C ILE A 119 -32.55 2.88 -37.88
N GLN A 120 -32.22 2.34 -39.06
CA GLN A 120 -31.07 1.45 -39.20
C GLN A 120 -29.74 2.16 -38.92
N LEU A 121 -29.56 3.40 -39.37
CA LEU A 121 -28.35 4.17 -39.08
C LEU A 121 -28.24 4.53 -37.60
N ALA A 122 -29.33 4.99 -36.98
CA ALA A 122 -29.37 5.27 -35.55
C ALA A 122 -29.02 4.03 -34.72
N ASN A 123 -29.57 2.86 -35.08
CA ASN A 123 -29.22 1.59 -34.43
C ASN A 123 -27.77 1.15 -34.67
N LEU A 124 -27.22 1.38 -35.86
CA LEU A 124 -25.81 1.08 -36.16
C LEU A 124 -24.86 1.99 -35.37
N SER A 125 -25.15 3.30 -35.32
CA SER A 125 -24.42 4.28 -34.52
C SER A 125 -24.50 3.94 -33.04
N ILE A 126 -25.69 3.68 -32.51
CA ILE A 126 -25.88 3.24 -31.12
C ILE A 126 -25.06 1.99 -30.82
N ALA A 127 -25.07 0.96 -31.68
CA ALA A 127 -24.28 -0.25 -31.48
C ALA A 127 -22.77 0.01 -31.54
N PHE A 128 -22.33 0.96 -32.37
CA PHE A 128 -20.94 1.40 -32.42
C PHE A 128 -20.52 2.11 -31.11
N PHE A 129 -21.35 3.01 -30.60
CA PHE A 129 -21.15 3.59 -29.26
C PHE A 129 -21.25 2.53 -28.16
N GLU A 130 -22.18 1.56 -28.21
CA GLU A 130 -22.28 0.46 -27.24
C GLU A 130 -21.05 -0.48 -27.28
N ARG A 131 -20.32 -0.54 -28.40
CA ARG A 131 -19.10 -1.34 -28.57
C ARG A 131 -17.83 -0.63 -28.10
N PHE A 132 -17.68 0.68 -28.38
CA PHE A 132 -16.43 1.41 -28.18
C PHE A 132 -16.48 2.53 -27.12
N HIS A 133 -17.68 3.03 -26.79
CA HIS A 133 -17.87 4.24 -25.97
C HIS A 133 -18.88 4.11 -24.82
N ARG A 134 -19.56 2.96 -24.67
CA ARG A 134 -20.73 2.76 -23.79
C ARG A 134 -20.62 3.41 -22.41
N TYR A 135 -19.44 3.31 -21.79
CA TYR A 135 -19.18 3.75 -20.43
C TYR A 135 -18.49 5.11 -20.34
N PHE A 136 -17.81 5.55 -21.41
CA PHE A 136 -17.24 6.90 -21.51
C PHE A 136 -18.31 7.98 -21.43
N LEU A 137 -19.53 7.69 -21.89
CA LEU A 137 -20.68 8.60 -21.82
C LEU A 137 -21.45 8.54 -20.48
N THR A 138 -21.25 7.50 -19.65
CA THR A 138 -22.04 7.30 -18.41
C THR A 138 -21.26 7.38 -17.10
N HIS A 139 -19.92 7.25 -17.09
CA HIS A 139 -19.10 7.35 -15.87
C HIS A 139 -17.86 8.21 -16.12
N TYR A 140 -18.10 9.38 -16.72
CA TYR A 140 -17.12 10.19 -17.45
C TYR A 140 -15.84 10.52 -16.65
N PRO A 141 -15.87 11.05 -15.41
CA PRO A 141 -14.63 11.40 -14.69
C PRO A 141 -13.77 10.17 -14.37
N SER A 142 -14.33 9.15 -13.72
CA SER A 142 -13.54 8.04 -13.19
C SER A 142 -12.93 7.15 -14.27
N ILE A 143 -13.64 6.93 -15.38
CA ILE A 143 -13.10 6.14 -16.51
C ILE A 143 -12.04 6.95 -17.27
N GLN A 144 -12.23 8.26 -17.43
CA GLN A 144 -11.26 9.15 -18.07
C GLN A 144 -9.95 9.17 -17.26
N THR A 145 -10.01 9.38 -15.95
CA THR A 145 -8.84 9.35 -15.06
C THR A 145 -8.14 8.00 -15.11
N ALA A 146 -8.88 6.88 -14.97
CA ALA A 146 -8.30 5.54 -15.03
C ALA A 146 -7.54 5.25 -16.34
N LEU A 147 -8.14 5.57 -17.49
CA LEU A 147 -7.52 5.32 -18.79
C LEU A 147 -6.35 6.27 -19.06
N ASN A 148 -6.38 7.50 -18.53
CA ASN A 148 -5.22 8.40 -18.57
C ASN A 148 -4.06 7.88 -17.71
N THR A 149 -4.32 7.36 -16.49
CA THR A 149 -3.29 6.74 -15.66
C THR A 149 -2.72 5.49 -16.33
N ILE A 150 -3.57 4.59 -16.85
CA ILE A 150 -3.12 3.39 -17.58
C ILE A 150 -2.33 3.77 -18.84
N PHE A 151 -2.71 4.83 -19.55
CA PHE A 151 -1.97 5.33 -20.71
C PHE A 151 -0.59 5.89 -20.29
N LEU A 152 -0.50 6.65 -19.20
CA LEU A 152 0.78 7.13 -18.66
C LEU A 152 1.67 5.97 -18.21
N GLN A 153 1.10 4.95 -17.55
CA GLN A 153 1.81 3.71 -17.22
C GLN A 153 2.26 2.94 -18.47
N LEU A 154 1.47 2.90 -19.54
CA LEU A 154 1.88 2.33 -20.83
C LEU A 154 3.04 3.13 -21.45
N LEU A 155 3.05 4.46 -21.35
CA LEU A 155 4.21 5.24 -21.77
C LEU A 155 5.43 4.94 -20.89
N LEU A 156 5.32 4.95 -19.55
CA LEU A 156 6.43 4.58 -18.66
C LEU A 156 6.97 3.17 -18.96
N PHE A 157 6.09 2.20 -19.25
CA PHE A 157 6.49 0.82 -19.56
C PHE A 157 7.09 0.66 -20.97
N HIS A 158 6.65 1.41 -21.98
CA HIS A 158 7.11 1.25 -23.37
C HIS A 158 8.11 2.31 -23.86
N CYS A 159 8.22 3.45 -23.17
CA CYS A 159 9.09 4.59 -23.48
C CYS A 159 9.20 5.53 -22.24
N PRO A 160 10.07 5.20 -21.26
CA PRO A 160 10.24 6.01 -20.05
C PRO A 160 10.64 7.47 -20.35
N SER A 161 11.45 7.69 -21.40
CA SER A 161 11.90 9.00 -21.86
C SER A 161 10.74 9.96 -22.14
N LEU A 162 9.74 9.50 -22.91
CA LEU A 162 8.59 10.32 -23.26
C LEU A 162 7.68 10.58 -22.05
N ALA A 163 7.41 9.58 -21.23
CA ALA A 163 6.58 9.77 -20.05
C ALA A 163 7.19 10.77 -19.06
N ILE A 164 8.48 10.62 -18.74
CA ILE A 164 9.22 11.52 -17.85
C ILE A 164 9.31 12.93 -18.48
N LYS A 165 9.39 13.05 -19.82
CA LYS A 165 9.26 14.34 -20.52
C LYS A 165 7.90 14.98 -20.23
N LEU A 166 6.79 14.27 -20.44
CA LEU A 166 5.43 14.79 -20.22
C LEU A 166 5.21 15.22 -18.76
N GLU A 167 5.63 14.39 -17.80
CA GLU A 167 5.57 14.68 -16.36
C GLU A 167 6.40 15.91 -15.96
N SER A 168 7.66 15.99 -16.40
CA SER A 168 8.56 17.11 -16.09
C SER A 168 8.08 18.45 -16.67
N LYS A 169 7.30 18.41 -17.76
CA LYS A 169 6.63 19.56 -18.37
C LYS A 169 5.25 19.85 -17.77
N ARG A 170 4.78 19.06 -16.80
CA ARG A 170 3.45 19.13 -16.17
C ARG A 170 2.29 19.07 -17.18
N ILE A 171 2.46 18.34 -18.28
CA ILE A 171 1.46 18.29 -19.35
C ILE A 171 0.30 17.39 -18.92
N ASN A 172 -0.89 17.97 -18.80
CA ASN A 172 -2.09 17.20 -18.44
C ASN A 172 -2.42 16.19 -19.55
N ILE A 173 -2.15 14.92 -19.26
CA ILE A 173 -2.37 13.78 -20.16
C ILE A 173 -3.79 13.80 -20.75
N SER A 174 -4.80 14.17 -19.95
CA SER A 174 -6.19 14.24 -20.41
C SER A 174 -6.39 15.21 -21.57
N ASN A 175 -5.67 16.34 -21.61
CA ASN A 175 -5.80 17.32 -22.68
C ASN A 175 -5.29 16.78 -24.03
N ILE A 176 -4.29 15.89 -24.01
CA ILE A 176 -3.64 15.33 -25.20
C ILE A 176 -4.21 13.96 -25.63
N THR A 177 -4.80 13.18 -24.72
CA THR A 177 -5.42 11.87 -25.03
C THR A 177 -6.90 11.99 -25.44
N SER A 178 -7.66 12.79 -24.70
CA SER A 178 -9.12 12.95 -24.86
C SER A 178 -9.56 13.27 -26.30
N PRO A 179 -8.88 14.17 -27.06
CA PRO A 179 -9.29 14.49 -28.43
C PRO A 179 -9.33 13.27 -29.36
N PHE A 180 -8.55 12.23 -29.10
CA PHE A 180 -8.47 11.04 -29.95
C PHE A 180 -9.39 9.92 -29.45
N ILE A 181 -9.50 9.72 -28.14
CA ILE A 181 -10.35 8.69 -27.55
C ILE A 181 -11.83 8.99 -27.82
N TYR A 182 -12.29 10.23 -27.55
CA TYR A 182 -13.70 10.59 -27.66
C TYR A 182 -14.22 10.69 -29.10
N ASN A 183 -13.36 10.82 -30.11
CA ASN A 183 -13.77 10.77 -31.52
C ASN A 183 -13.31 9.51 -32.27
N LEU A 184 -12.78 8.49 -31.56
CA LEU A 184 -12.27 7.25 -32.15
C LEU A 184 -11.28 7.50 -33.30
N PHE A 185 -10.34 8.40 -33.04
CA PHE A 185 -9.25 8.81 -33.92
C PHE A 185 -9.66 9.53 -35.22
N ILE A 186 -10.91 9.98 -35.39
CA ILE A 186 -11.36 10.74 -36.58
C ILE A 186 -10.47 11.96 -36.84
N SER A 187 -10.00 12.66 -35.81
CA SER A 187 -9.11 13.82 -35.96
C SER A 187 -7.71 13.50 -36.48
N LEU A 188 -7.35 12.24 -36.72
CA LEU A 188 -6.11 11.85 -37.38
C LEU A 188 -6.22 11.73 -38.91
N PHE A 189 -7.40 11.93 -39.52
CA PHE A 189 -7.61 11.57 -40.94
C PHE A 189 -8.35 12.63 -41.75
N ASN A 190 -7.70 13.04 -42.86
CA ASN A 190 -8.35 13.78 -43.94
C ASN A 190 -8.89 12.85 -45.06
N ASP A 191 -8.41 11.61 -45.12
CA ASP A 191 -8.91 10.57 -46.03
C ASP A 191 -9.80 9.57 -45.27
N LEU A 192 -11.05 9.43 -45.74
CA LEU A 192 -11.99 8.46 -45.19
C LEU A 192 -11.50 7.02 -45.37
N ASN A 193 -10.73 6.68 -46.41
CA ASN A 193 -10.26 5.30 -46.60
C ASN A 193 -9.23 4.88 -45.55
N ALA A 194 -8.34 5.78 -45.15
CA ALA A 194 -7.41 5.60 -44.04
C ALA A 194 -8.15 5.40 -42.71
N LEU A 195 -9.14 6.26 -42.41
CA LEU A 195 -10.00 6.12 -41.23
C LEU A 195 -10.77 4.78 -41.23
N TRP A 196 -11.39 4.40 -42.35
CA TRP A 196 -12.10 3.14 -42.47
C TRP A 196 -11.19 1.93 -42.26
N LYS A 197 -9.95 1.99 -42.73
CA LYS A 197 -8.97 0.94 -42.50
C LYS A 197 -8.62 0.81 -41.01
N LEU A 198 -8.45 1.92 -40.28
CA LEU A 198 -8.25 1.88 -38.82
C LEU A 198 -9.47 1.28 -38.10
N TRP A 199 -10.69 1.67 -38.49
CA TRP A 199 -11.90 1.13 -37.87
C TRP A 199 -12.17 -0.33 -38.25
N ASP A 200 -11.78 -0.77 -39.46
CA ASP A 200 -11.77 -2.18 -39.84
C ASP A 200 -10.84 -2.98 -38.91
N TYR A 201 -9.62 -2.49 -38.62
CA TYR A 201 -8.73 -3.09 -37.61
C TYR A 201 -9.38 -3.16 -36.21
N LEU A 202 -9.98 -2.07 -35.73
CA LEU A 202 -10.64 -2.01 -34.41
C LEU A 202 -11.85 -2.94 -34.30
N LEU A 203 -12.59 -3.15 -35.39
CA LEU A 203 -13.78 -4.01 -35.42
C LEU A 203 -13.44 -5.49 -35.60
N LEU A 204 -12.45 -5.80 -36.43
CA LEU A 204 -11.97 -7.18 -36.64
C LEU A 204 -11.21 -7.69 -35.40
N SER A 205 -10.58 -6.81 -34.62
CA SER A 205 -9.97 -7.14 -33.32
C SER A 205 -10.94 -7.88 -32.40
N GLU A 206 -10.48 -8.99 -31.83
CA GLU A 206 -11.20 -9.69 -30.75
C GLU A 206 -11.03 -8.96 -29.41
N ASP A 207 -9.91 -8.24 -29.25
CA ASP A 207 -9.53 -7.50 -28.06
C ASP A 207 -10.21 -6.11 -28.03
N PRO A 208 -11.10 -5.83 -27.07
CA PRO A 208 -11.72 -4.51 -26.91
C PRO A 208 -10.74 -3.45 -26.40
N CYS A 209 -9.58 -3.83 -25.86
CA CYS A 209 -8.56 -2.91 -25.34
C CYS A 209 -7.71 -2.28 -26.46
N PHE A 210 -7.83 -2.76 -27.72
CA PHE A 210 -6.90 -2.44 -28.80
C PHE A 210 -6.79 -0.94 -29.12
N PHE A 211 -7.86 -0.16 -28.89
CA PHE A 211 -7.83 1.30 -29.09
C PHE A 211 -6.82 2.02 -28.16
N VAL A 212 -6.58 1.53 -26.94
CA VAL A 212 -5.58 2.11 -26.04
C VAL A 212 -4.18 1.91 -26.61
N PHE A 213 -3.90 0.71 -27.14
CA PHE A 213 -2.62 0.40 -27.78
C PHE A 213 -2.40 1.17 -29.10
N ILE A 214 -3.46 1.52 -29.83
CA ILE A 214 -3.40 2.46 -30.96
C ILE A 214 -2.97 3.86 -30.50
N LEU A 215 -3.52 4.36 -29.39
CA LEU A 215 -3.12 5.65 -28.83
C LEU A 215 -1.66 5.64 -28.35
N THR A 216 -1.22 4.59 -27.64
CA THR A 216 0.19 4.42 -27.26
C THR A 216 1.10 4.37 -28.49
N ALA A 217 0.74 3.61 -29.52
CA ALA A 217 1.52 3.52 -30.75
C ALA A 217 1.64 4.86 -31.51
N LEU A 218 0.60 5.70 -31.49
CA LEU A 218 0.64 7.04 -32.08
C LEU A 218 1.70 7.93 -31.42
N PHE A 219 1.79 7.87 -30.08
CA PHE A 219 2.79 8.62 -29.32
C PHE A 219 4.21 8.09 -29.57
N LEU A 220 4.41 6.77 -29.53
CA LEU A 220 5.71 6.15 -29.80
C LEU A 220 6.23 6.46 -31.21
N LEU A 221 5.36 6.39 -32.23
CA LEU A 221 5.73 6.70 -33.62
C LEU A 221 6.05 8.18 -33.85
N LYS A 222 5.70 9.08 -32.92
CA LYS A 222 5.95 10.52 -33.00
C LYS A 222 6.91 11.04 -31.91
N GLU A 223 7.46 10.19 -31.02
CA GLU A 223 8.24 10.59 -29.83
C GLU A 223 9.25 11.73 -30.12
N HIS A 224 10.09 11.54 -31.14
CA HIS A 224 11.18 12.47 -31.46
C HIS A 224 10.73 13.76 -32.16
N THR A 225 9.45 13.88 -32.55
CA THR A 225 8.87 15.12 -33.10
C THR A 225 7.91 15.82 -32.13
N LEU A 226 7.57 15.20 -30.99
CA LEU A 226 6.74 15.82 -29.96
C LEU A 226 7.46 17.00 -29.29
N GLY A 227 6.84 18.19 -29.36
CA GLY A 227 7.35 19.42 -28.76
C GLY A 227 7.28 19.46 -27.23
N ASP A 228 7.33 20.67 -26.67
CA ASP A 228 7.52 20.88 -25.22
C ASP A 228 6.29 21.48 -24.51
N SER A 229 5.27 21.91 -25.27
CA SER A 229 3.96 22.35 -24.77
C SER A 229 2.83 21.38 -25.15
N THR A 230 1.67 21.53 -24.51
CA THR A 230 0.43 20.82 -24.85
C THR A 230 0.04 21.08 -26.32
N GLU A 231 0.23 22.32 -26.76
CA GLU A 231 -0.13 22.83 -28.08
C GLU A 231 0.77 22.25 -29.18
N ASP A 232 2.09 22.23 -28.98
CA ASP A 232 3.04 21.59 -29.92
C ASP A 232 2.74 20.10 -30.08
N ILE A 233 2.47 19.43 -28.96
CA ILE A 233 2.17 17.98 -28.91
C ILE A 233 0.85 17.71 -29.63
N LEU A 234 -0.20 18.50 -29.39
CA LEU A 234 -1.45 18.37 -30.12
C LEU A 234 -1.27 18.64 -31.62
N GLN A 235 -0.53 19.67 -32.00
CA GLN A 235 -0.24 19.98 -33.41
C GLN A 235 0.50 18.83 -34.11
N GLU A 236 1.47 18.22 -33.44
CA GLU A 236 2.24 17.08 -33.97
C GLU A 236 1.38 15.81 -34.07
N LEU A 237 0.66 15.46 -33.00
CA LEU A 237 -0.22 14.29 -32.95
C LEU A 237 -1.33 14.38 -34.00
N GLN A 238 -1.96 15.55 -34.17
CA GLN A 238 -3.05 15.81 -35.12
C GLN A 238 -2.60 15.92 -36.58
N LYS A 239 -1.30 15.87 -36.91
CA LYS A 239 -0.85 15.74 -38.31
C LYS A 239 -1.53 14.53 -38.97
N PRO A 240 -2.33 14.72 -40.04
CA PRO A 240 -3.14 13.65 -40.62
C PRO A 240 -2.31 12.49 -41.17
N LEU A 241 -2.76 11.26 -40.90
CA LEU A 241 -2.12 10.02 -41.31
C LEU A 241 -2.62 9.54 -42.68
N SER A 242 -1.71 9.01 -43.49
CA SER A 242 -2.00 8.35 -44.76
C SER A 242 -2.48 6.90 -44.59
N LEU A 243 -3.09 6.36 -45.65
CA LEU A 243 -3.55 4.96 -45.74
C LEU A 243 -2.42 3.93 -45.47
N SER A 244 -1.16 4.31 -45.72
CA SER A 244 0.05 3.53 -45.44
C SER A 244 0.47 3.60 -43.97
N GLU A 245 0.38 4.78 -43.33
CA GLU A 245 0.73 4.96 -41.92
C GLU A 245 -0.24 4.22 -40.99
N VAL A 246 -1.47 3.95 -41.43
CA VAL A 246 -2.42 3.08 -40.71
C VAL A 246 -1.87 1.66 -40.50
N ASP A 247 -1.20 1.07 -41.50
CA ASP A 247 -0.60 -0.27 -41.33
C ASP A 247 0.54 -0.22 -40.30
N LEU A 248 1.36 0.83 -40.34
CA LEU A 248 2.46 1.03 -39.39
C LEU A 248 1.92 1.25 -37.96
N LEU A 249 0.90 2.09 -37.80
CA LEU A 249 0.23 2.36 -36.53
C LEU A 249 -0.39 1.09 -35.93
N CYS A 250 -1.17 0.35 -36.71
CA CYS A 250 -1.80 -0.89 -36.25
C CYS A 250 -0.78 -2.02 -36.00
N SER A 251 0.31 -2.09 -36.77
CA SER A 251 1.40 -3.05 -36.52
C SER A 251 2.18 -2.70 -35.25
N THR A 252 2.47 -1.42 -35.02
CA THR A 252 3.12 -0.93 -33.79
C THR A 252 2.22 -1.15 -32.58
N ALA A 253 0.92 -0.86 -32.68
CA ALA A 253 -0.05 -1.16 -31.62
C ALA A 253 -0.13 -2.66 -31.32
N SER A 254 -0.10 -3.51 -32.35
CA SER A 254 -0.07 -4.97 -32.20
C SER A 254 1.22 -5.43 -31.51
N PHE A 255 2.36 -4.83 -31.83
CA PHE A 255 3.66 -5.09 -31.20
C PHE A 255 3.67 -4.66 -29.73
N VAL A 256 3.27 -3.42 -29.43
CA VAL A 256 3.14 -2.88 -28.06
C VAL A 256 2.26 -3.82 -27.23
N ARG A 257 1.04 -4.10 -27.71
CA ARG A 257 0.09 -5.05 -27.11
C ARG A 257 0.73 -6.42 -26.86
N SER A 258 1.43 -6.98 -27.84
CA SER A 258 2.06 -8.31 -27.72
C SER A 258 3.21 -8.37 -26.69
N HIS A 259 3.77 -7.22 -26.30
CA HIS A 259 4.81 -7.09 -25.27
C HIS A 259 4.33 -6.37 -23.99
N THR A 260 3.02 -6.23 -23.78
CA THR A 260 2.42 -5.75 -22.52
C THR A 260 1.97 -6.94 -21.65
N PRO A 261 2.17 -6.94 -20.32
CA PRO A 261 1.70 -8.01 -19.42
C PRO A 261 0.18 -8.23 -19.44
N LEU A 262 -0.27 -9.47 -19.22
CA LEU A 262 -1.70 -9.85 -19.23
C LEU A 262 -2.56 -9.08 -18.20
N THR A 263 -1.98 -8.66 -17.08
CA THR A 263 -2.70 -7.88 -16.05
C THR A 263 -3.21 -6.52 -16.57
N VAL A 264 -2.48 -5.87 -17.48
CA VAL A 264 -2.87 -4.55 -18.03
C VAL A 264 -4.15 -4.65 -18.87
N PHE A 265 -4.39 -5.80 -19.53
CA PHE A 265 -5.65 -6.06 -20.24
C PHE A 265 -6.83 -6.18 -19.28
N ARG A 266 -6.63 -6.74 -18.09
CA ARG A 266 -7.65 -6.77 -17.03
C ARG A 266 -7.94 -5.37 -16.49
N TYR A 267 -6.93 -4.50 -16.43
CA TYR A 267 -7.10 -3.10 -16.04
C TYR A 267 -7.88 -2.30 -17.10
N ILE A 268 -7.46 -2.34 -18.38
CA ILE A 268 -8.16 -1.64 -19.48
C ILE A 268 -9.58 -2.19 -19.64
N SER A 269 -9.75 -3.51 -19.76
CA SER A 269 -11.08 -4.12 -19.92
C SER A 269 -11.96 -3.87 -18.69
N GLY A 270 -11.39 -3.76 -17.50
CA GLY A 270 -12.07 -3.31 -16.30
C GLY A 270 -12.63 -1.90 -16.48
N SER A 271 -11.75 -0.92 -16.73
CA SER A 271 -12.12 0.50 -16.92
C SER A 271 -13.16 0.69 -18.02
N VAL A 272 -12.98 0.01 -19.15
CA VAL A 272 -13.88 0.09 -20.32
C VAL A 272 -15.21 -0.61 -20.09
N SER A 273 -15.35 -1.48 -19.08
CA SER A 273 -16.62 -2.16 -18.73
C SER A 273 -17.30 -1.66 -17.46
N PHE A 274 -16.67 -0.75 -16.71
CA PHE A 274 -17.10 -0.27 -15.38
C PHE A 274 -17.54 -1.41 -14.43
N SER A 275 -16.76 -2.51 -14.40
CA SER A 275 -17.06 -3.67 -13.56
C SER A 275 -16.77 -3.43 -12.06
N TYR A 276 -17.34 -4.25 -11.17
CA TYR A 276 -16.93 -4.25 -9.75
C TYR A 276 -15.42 -4.52 -9.58
N ASN A 277 -14.86 -5.40 -10.42
CA ASN A 277 -13.41 -5.58 -10.53
C ASN A 277 -12.67 -4.27 -10.87
N PHE A 278 -13.24 -3.40 -11.71
CA PHE A 278 -12.68 -2.07 -11.94
C PHE A 278 -12.73 -1.18 -10.71
N GLN A 279 -13.80 -1.13 -9.91
CA GLN A 279 -13.82 -0.30 -8.69
C GLN A 279 -12.69 -0.71 -7.71
N ARG A 280 -12.48 -2.02 -7.53
CA ARG A 280 -11.37 -2.59 -6.74
C ARG A 280 -9.97 -2.40 -7.35
N ILE A 281 -9.88 -2.22 -8.68
CA ILE A 281 -8.62 -1.95 -9.40
C ILE A 281 -8.32 -0.45 -9.45
N TYR A 282 -9.33 0.39 -9.63
CA TYR A 282 -9.27 1.86 -9.73
C TYR A 282 -8.73 2.47 -8.45
N SER A 283 -9.25 2.00 -7.31
CA SER A 283 -8.77 2.34 -5.97
C SER A 283 -7.33 1.88 -5.69
N LYS A 284 -6.76 0.93 -6.45
CA LYS A 284 -5.33 0.59 -6.43
C LYS A 284 -4.52 1.47 -7.40
N ILE A 285 -5.00 1.61 -8.63
CA ILE A 285 -4.32 2.36 -9.71
C ILE A 285 -4.11 3.82 -9.30
N LEU A 286 -5.18 4.50 -8.87
CA LEU A 286 -5.12 5.90 -8.43
C LEU A 286 -4.17 6.13 -7.25
N LYS A 287 -4.10 5.19 -6.29
CA LYS A 287 -3.56 5.49 -4.98
C LYS A 287 -2.05 5.62 -4.89
N ASN A 288 -1.26 4.99 -5.78
CA ASN A 288 0.22 5.10 -5.72
C ASN A 288 1.02 4.55 -6.95
N SER A 289 0.40 4.24 -8.09
CA SER A 289 1.05 3.40 -9.12
C SER A 289 1.64 4.16 -10.33
N ASN A 290 2.85 4.70 -10.19
CA ASN A 290 3.66 5.16 -11.34
C ASN A 290 4.33 4.00 -12.11
N VAL A 291 4.02 2.75 -11.77
CA VAL A 291 4.58 1.53 -12.36
C VAL A 291 3.46 0.48 -12.38
N PHE A 292 3.39 -0.37 -13.42
CA PHE A 292 2.41 -1.45 -13.44
C PHE A 292 2.65 -2.45 -12.33
N GLU A 293 1.61 -2.69 -11.53
CA GLU A 293 1.50 -3.85 -10.65
C GLU A 293 0.92 -5.04 -11.44
N VAL A 294 1.56 -6.21 -11.35
CA VAL A 294 1.25 -7.40 -12.18
C VAL A 294 1.11 -8.65 -11.32
N THR A 295 0.09 -9.49 -11.56
CA THR A 295 -0.06 -10.71 -10.74
C THR A 295 0.92 -11.79 -11.16
N ALA A 296 1.48 -12.52 -10.19
CA ALA A 296 2.31 -13.70 -10.45
C ALA A 296 1.63 -14.68 -11.43
N THR A 297 0.32 -14.95 -11.24
CA THR A 297 -0.49 -15.81 -12.10
C THR A 297 -0.52 -15.36 -13.57
N ASP A 298 -0.53 -14.06 -13.85
CA ASP A 298 -0.52 -13.54 -15.22
C ASP A 298 0.89 -13.52 -15.80
N ILE A 299 1.90 -13.18 -15.00
CA ILE A 299 3.31 -13.24 -15.39
C ILE A 299 3.74 -14.68 -15.75
N ILE A 300 3.28 -15.68 -14.99
CA ILE A 300 3.50 -17.10 -15.29
C ILE A 300 2.79 -17.51 -16.59
N LYS A 301 1.58 -17.01 -16.88
CA LYS A 301 0.92 -17.21 -18.18
C LYS A 301 1.67 -16.51 -19.31
N ASP A 302 2.18 -15.30 -19.09
CA ASP A 302 2.95 -14.56 -20.10
C ASP A 302 4.21 -15.35 -20.51
N MET A 303 4.93 -15.95 -19.55
CA MET A 303 6.05 -16.85 -19.84
C MET A 303 5.62 -18.14 -20.58
N THR A 304 4.54 -18.78 -20.14
CA THR A 304 4.20 -20.14 -20.58
C THR A 304 3.32 -20.23 -21.81
N THR A 305 2.40 -19.29 -22.03
CA THR A 305 1.42 -19.31 -23.13
C THR A 305 1.68 -18.22 -24.17
N ARG A 306 2.27 -17.08 -23.78
CA ARG A 306 2.68 -15.99 -24.69
C ARG A 306 4.19 -15.94 -24.95
N HIS A 307 4.95 -16.86 -24.37
CA HIS A 307 6.41 -16.98 -24.49
C HIS A 307 7.17 -15.65 -24.30
N GLN A 308 6.66 -14.81 -23.40
CA GLN A 308 7.34 -13.58 -23.00
C GLN A 308 8.61 -13.93 -22.23
N LEU A 309 9.69 -13.21 -22.53
CA LEU A 309 10.97 -13.35 -21.84
C LEU A 309 10.97 -12.39 -20.65
N ILE A 310 11.11 -12.93 -19.44
CA ILE A 310 10.90 -12.19 -18.19
C ILE A 310 12.13 -12.35 -17.30
N HIS A 311 12.69 -11.22 -16.83
CA HIS A 311 13.68 -11.16 -15.78
C HIS A 311 12.99 -10.88 -14.44
N PHE A 312 13.24 -11.75 -13.47
CA PHE A 312 12.81 -11.54 -12.09
C PHE A 312 13.94 -10.85 -11.31
N VAL A 313 13.62 -9.76 -10.64
CA VAL A 313 14.55 -8.98 -9.81
C VAL A 313 14.06 -9.05 -8.36
N ASP A 314 14.77 -9.83 -7.55
CA ASP A 314 14.46 -10.04 -6.13
C ASP A 314 15.10 -8.94 -5.30
N CYS A 315 14.29 -8.10 -4.69
CA CYS A 315 14.77 -6.96 -3.89
C CYS A 315 14.81 -7.24 -2.39
N ARG A 316 14.46 -8.46 -1.95
CA ARG A 316 14.41 -8.86 -0.52
C ARG A 316 15.80 -8.90 0.11
N ASP A 317 15.84 -8.91 1.43
CA ASP A 317 17.09 -9.04 2.19
C ASP A 317 17.81 -10.37 1.83
N ASP A 318 19.14 -10.35 1.83
CA ASP A 318 20.02 -11.46 1.40
C ASP A 318 19.62 -12.82 2.01
N GLU A 319 19.22 -12.83 3.28
CA GLU A 319 18.74 -14.03 3.98
C GLU A 319 17.49 -14.63 3.33
N ASP A 320 16.50 -13.83 2.97
CA ASP A 320 15.26 -14.31 2.35
C ASP A 320 15.48 -14.76 0.91
N PHE A 321 16.40 -14.11 0.18
CA PHE A 321 16.84 -14.55 -1.15
C PHE A 321 17.53 -15.92 -1.09
N GLU A 322 18.49 -16.12 -0.19
CA GLU A 322 19.22 -17.38 -0.04
C GLU A 322 18.35 -18.53 0.49
N ARG A 323 17.41 -18.27 1.41
CA ARG A 323 16.46 -19.27 1.92
C ARG A 323 15.56 -19.85 0.81
N CYS A 324 15.05 -18.99 -0.08
CA CYS A 324 14.26 -19.37 -1.24
C CYS A 324 13.97 -18.17 -2.14
N SER A 325 14.17 -18.29 -3.46
CA SER A 325 13.73 -17.27 -4.42
C SER A 325 13.07 -17.90 -5.67
N ILE A 326 12.72 -17.07 -6.65
CA ILE A 326 12.22 -17.46 -7.97
C ILE A 326 13.42 -17.93 -8.81
N LEU A 327 13.23 -19.03 -9.54
CA LEU A 327 14.31 -19.66 -10.33
C LEU A 327 14.91 -18.68 -11.36
N GLY A 328 16.22 -18.46 -11.28
CA GLY A 328 16.95 -17.57 -12.19
C GLY A 328 16.65 -16.09 -12.00
N SER A 329 16.18 -15.68 -10.82
CA SER A 329 16.10 -14.27 -10.44
C SER A 329 17.50 -13.67 -10.16
N GLN A 330 17.64 -12.38 -10.41
CA GLN A 330 18.81 -11.59 -10.00
C GLN A 330 18.46 -10.83 -8.72
N HIS A 331 19.36 -10.83 -7.74
CA HIS A 331 19.16 -10.18 -6.44
C HIS A 331 19.68 -8.74 -6.42
N ILE A 332 18.97 -7.86 -5.71
CA ILE A 332 19.41 -6.50 -5.39
C ILE A 332 19.14 -6.11 -3.94
N THR A 333 20.17 -5.61 -3.25
CA THR A 333 19.99 -4.86 -2.00
C THR A 333 19.44 -3.47 -2.31
N LEU A 334 18.47 -2.98 -1.51
CA LEU A 334 17.96 -1.61 -1.61
C LEU A 334 18.64 -0.67 -0.57
N PRO A 335 18.79 0.63 -0.87
CA PRO A 335 18.39 1.34 -2.08
C PRO A 335 19.34 1.11 -3.27
N VAL A 336 18.79 1.02 -4.48
CA VAL A 336 19.56 0.88 -5.71
C VAL A 336 20.35 2.12 -6.08
N THR A 337 21.57 1.92 -6.58
CA THR A 337 22.39 2.97 -7.22
C THR A 337 22.32 2.85 -8.74
N SER A 338 22.58 3.93 -9.47
CA SER A 338 22.65 3.90 -10.93
C SER A 338 23.71 2.92 -11.46
N GLU A 339 24.80 2.70 -10.71
CA GLU A 339 25.84 1.71 -11.05
C GLU A 339 25.29 0.29 -10.93
N THR A 340 24.63 -0.04 -9.81
CA THR A 340 23.96 -1.33 -9.58
C THR A 340 22.96 -1.68 -10.70
N ILE A 341 22.14 -0.71 -11.11
CA ILE A 341 21.17 -0.92 -12.19
C ILE A 341 21.90 -1.08 -13.54
N THR A 342 22.95 -0.27 -13.80
CA THR A 342 23.76 -0.37 -15.02
C THR A 342 24.50 -1.72 -15.11
N ASP A 343 24.91 -2.30 -13.99
CA ASP A 343 25.56 -3.62 -13.97
C ASP A 343 24.58 -4.75 -14.30
N ILE A 344 23.40 -4.75 -13.68
CA ILE A 344 22.39 -5.80 -13.88
C ILE A 344 21.72 -5.72 -15.26
N THR A 345 21.49 -4.50 -15.77
CA THR A 345 20.87 -4.30 -17.09
C THR A 345 21.75 -4.73 -18.26
N LYS A 346 23.04 -5.05 -18.07
CA LYS A 346 23.93 -5.61 -19.10
C LYS A 346 23.45 -6.95 -19.66
N ASP A 347 22.77 -7.76 -18.84
CA ASP A 347 22.23 -9.06 -19.24
C ASP A 347 20.81 -8.94 -19.86
N PHE A 348 20.15 -7.79 -19.72
CA PHE A 348 18.82 -7.57 -20.25
C PHE A 348 18.85 -7.34 -21.76
N LYS A 349 17.99 -8.07 -22.48
CA LYS A 349 17.83 -7.91 -23.93
C LYS A 349 16.61 -7.04 -24.24
N PRO A 350 16.59 -6.34 -25.39
CA PRO A 350 15.41 -5.59 -25.83
C PRO A 350 14.13 -6.44 -25.81
N ASN A 351 13.03 -5.83 -25.35
CA ASN A 351 11.70 -6.43 -25.20
C ASN A 351 11.55 -7.53 -24.12
N HIS A 352 12.55 -7.77 -23.27
CA HIS A 352 12.33 -8.55 -22.05
C HIS A 352 11.54 -7.73 -21.02
N ILE A 353 10.62 -8.36 -20.31
CA ILE A 353 9.84 -7.75 -19.21
C ILE A 353 10.63 -7.89 -17.91
N ILE A 354 10.69 -6.83 -17.10
CA ILE A 354 11.49 -6.79 -15.86
C ILE A 354 10.54 -6.67 -14.68
N VAL A 355 10.48 -7.70 -13.83
CA VAL A 355 9.55 -7.82 -12.71
C VAL A 355 10.33 -7.68 -11.40
N LEU A 356 10.24 -6.52 -10.75
CA LEU A 356 10.76 -6.32 -9.39
C LEU A 356 9.78 -6.90 -8.36
N PHE A 357 10.30 -7.52 -7.30
CA PHE A 357 9.47 -8.01 -6.21
C PHE A 357 10.18 -7.92 -4.85
N GLY A 358 9.36 -7.72 -3.81
CA GLY A 358 9.77 -7.78 -2.40
C GLY A 358 8.96 -8.84 -1.65
N SER A 359 8.96 -8.76 -0.32
CA SER A 359 8.02 -9.51 0.52
C SER A 359 6.81 -8.64 0.90
N GLN A 360 5.63 -9.24 0.95
CA GLN A 360 4.43 -8.64 1.55
C GLN A 360 4.16 -9.16 2.98
N HIS A 361 5.02 -10.02 3.52
CA HIS A 361 4.86 -10.55 4.88
C HIS A 361 5.30 -9.51 5.93
N LYS A 362 4.46 -9.28 6.94
CA LYS A 362 4.67 -8.18 7.91
C LYS A 362 6.00 -8.34 8.67
N GLY A 363 6.88 -7.35 8.54
CA GLY A 363 8.21 -7.37 9.17
C GLY A 363 9.27 -8.11 8.36
N HIS A 364 9.11 -8.20 7.03
CA HIS A 364 10.19 -8.37 6.07
C HIS A 364 10.45 -7.04 5.36
N LEU A 365 11.65 -6.86 4.81
CA LEU A 365 11.96 -5.79 3.88
C LEU A 365 12.14 -6.37 2.46
N PRO A 366 12.06 -5.52 1.42
CA PRO A 366 11.67 -4.11 1.44
C PRO A 366 10.15 -3.92 1.37
N THR A 367 9.67 -2.75 1.78
CA THR A 367 8.23 -2.41 1.65
C THR A 367 7.83 -2.17 0.19
N LYS A 368 6.53 -2.17 -0.10
CA LYS A 368 6.00 -1.87 -1.45
C LYS A 368 6.51 -0.53 -1.99
N ASP A 369 6.59 0.50 -1.16
CA ASP A 369 7.01 1.84 -1.58
C ASP A 369 8.52 1.90 -1.91
N MET A 370 9.33 1.08 -1.24
CA MET A 370 10.74 0.87 -1.59
C MET A 370 10.88 0.12 -2.93
N ILE A 371 10.03 -0.88 -3.22
CA ILE A 371 9.96 -1.56 -4.52
C ILE A 371 9.56 -0.59 -5.64
N VAL A 372 8.53 0.24 -5.41
CA VAL A 372 8.11 1.30 -6.35
C VAL A 372 9.26 2.30 -6.59
N SER A 373 9.95 2.71 -5.52
CA SER A 373 11.10 3.61 -5.61
C SER A 373 12.26 3.00 -6.43
N ALA A 374 12.53 1.71 -6.27
CA ALA A 374 13.53 0.99 -7.06
C ALA A 374 13.13 0.89 -8.54
N ALA A 375 11.88 0.52 -8.83
CA ALA A 375 11.36 0.48 -10.20
C ALA A 375 11.41 1.86 -10.89
N LEU A 376 11.11 2.93 -10.16
CA LEU A 376 11.26 4.31 -10.65
C LEU A 376 12.72 4.71 -10.89
N ALA A 377 13.69 4.13 -10.18
CA ALA A 377 15.11 4.35 -10.46
C ALA A 377 15.55 3.67 -11.77
N PHE A 378 15.04 2.46 -12.08
CA PHE A 378 15.25 1.79 -13.37
C PHE A 378 14.66 2.63 -14.52
N LEU A 379 13.40 3.08 -14.38
CA LEU A 379 12.73 3.92 -15.38
C LEU A 379 13.46 5.24 -15.62
N LYS A 380 13.98 5.88 -14.57
CA LYS A 380 14.72 7.16 -14.66
C LYS A 380 16.04 7.08 -15.43
N ILE A 381 16.67 5.91 -15.53
CA ILE A 381 17.86 5.73 -16.39
C ILE A 381 17.50 5.20 -17.79
N GLY A 382 16.22 5.09 -18.13
CA GLY A 382 15.74 4.69 -19.45
C GLY A 382 15.47 3.19 -19.63
N VAL A 383 15.41 2.38 -18.57
CA VAL A 383 15.06 0.96 -18.69
C VAL A 383 13.56 0.81 -18.98
N GLU A 384 13.23 0.23 -20.13
CA GLU A 384 11.86 -0.12 -20.53
C GLU A 384 11.33 -1.37 -19.80
N LYS A 385 10.02 -1.64 -19.94
CA LYS A 385 9.32 -2.87 -19.54
C LYS A 385 9.36 -3.22 -18.04
N VAL A 386 9.60 -2.21 -17.19
CA VAL A 386 9.67 -2.37 -15.73
C VAL A 386 8.26 -2.45 -15.11
N CYS A 387 8.02 -3.49 -14.31
CA CYS A 387 6.79 -3.67 -13.53
C CYS A 387 7.10 -4.29 -12.14
N ILE A 388 6.12 -4.27 -11.24
CA ILE A 388 6.24 -4.78 -9.86
C ILE A 388 5.23 -5.91 -9.61
N MET A 389 5.62 -6.96 -8.88
CA MET A 389 4.73 -8.10 -8.65
C MET A 389 3.71 -7.85 -7.53
N GLU A 390 2.42 -7.93 -7.85
CA GLU A 390 1.33 -7.97 -6.88
C GLU A 390 1.50 -9.19 -5.97
N SER A 391 1.26 -9.00 -4.67
CA SER A 391 1.51 -10.01 -3.62
C SER A 391 2.98 -10.47 -3.48
N GLY A 392 3.94 -9.80 -4.12
CA GLY A 392 5.37 -10.03 -3.91
C GLY A 392 5.83 -11.47 -4.17
N PHE A 393 6.89 -11.89 -3.48
CA PHE A 393 7.38 -13.27 -3.51
C PHE A 393 6.29 -14.27 -3.10
N GLU A 394 5.46 -13.92 -2.11
CA GLU A 394 4.42 -14.79 -1.56
C GLU A 394 3.39 -15.21 -2.61
N GLY A 395 2.97 -14.29 -3.49
CA GLY A 395 2.03 -14.59 -4.58
C GLY A 395 2.61 -15.54 -5.65
N TYR A 396 3.91 -15.47 -5.92
CA TYR A 396 4.58 -16.41 -6.82
C TYR A 396 4.83 -17.76 -6.13
N HIS A 397 5.20 -17.74 -4.84
CA HIS A 397 5.38 -18.95 -4.02
C HIS A 397 4.09 -19.77 -3.95
N GLU A 398 2.93 -19.12 -3.72
CA GLU A 398 1.62 -19.78 -3.78
C GLU A 398 1.38 -20.46 -5.14
N CYS A 399 1.69 -19.80 -6.25
CA CYS A 399 1.57 -20.39 -7.59
C CYS A 399 2.47 -21.62 -7.77
N ALA A 400 3.70 -21.58 -7.25
CA ALA A 400 4.63 -22.72 -7.31
C ALA A 400 4.17 -23.90 -6.43
N MET A 401 3.69 -23.63 -5.21
CA MET A 401 3.15 -24.65 -4.30
C MET A 401 1.88 -25.30 -4.85
N ASN A 402 1.02 -24.53 -5.50
CA ASN A 402 -0.15 -25.01 -6.25
C ASN A 402 0.20 -25.68 -7.59
N LYS A 403 1.50 -25.90 -7.89
CA LYS A 403 2.02 -26.58 -9.09
C LYS A 403 1.55 -25.94 -10.41
N VAL A 404 1.33 -24.62 -10.43
CA VAL A 404 1.02 -23.88 -11.66
C VAL A 404 2.17 -24.08 -12.65
N GLN A 405 1.86 -24.56 -13.86
CA GLN A 405 2.88 -24.84 -14.88
C GLN A 405 3.72 -23.59 -15.14
N GLY A 406 5.05 -23.73 -15.09
CA GLY A 406 6.02 -22.64 -15.28
C GLY A 406 6.45 -21.95 -13.98
N ALA A 407 5.67 -22.01 -12.90
CA ALA A 407 6.07 -21.49 -11.60
C ALA A 407 7.20 -22.35 -11.02
N LYS A 408 8.38 -21.77 -10.76
CA LYS A 408 9.55 -22.49 -10.23
C LYS A 408 10.30 -21.67 -9.19
N LEU A 409 10.65 -22.34 -8.10
CA LEU A 409 11.47 -21.78 -7.02
C LEU A 409 12.86 -22.40 -7.03
N GLU A 410 13.81 -21.65 -6.47
CA GLU A 410 15.22 -22.00 -6.35
C GLU A 410 15.64 -21.96 -4.87
N ARG A 411 16.55 -22.87 -4.48
CA ARG A 411 16.95 -23.19 -3.10
C ARG A 411 15.81 -23.61 -2.14
N HIS A 412 14.57 -23.74 -2.63
CA HIS A 412 13.38 -23.93 -1.81
C HIS A 412 13.41 -25.17 -0.90
N ASN A 413 13.72 -24.94 0.39
CA ASN A 413 13.54 -25.91 1.45
C ASN A 413 12.28 -25.57 2.27
N ILE A 414 11.28 -26.44 2.23
CA ILE A 414 9.99 -26.27 2.95
C ILE A 414 10.19 -26.08 4.47
N ALA A 415 11.24 -26.68 5.04
CA ALA A 415 11.54 -26.56 6.47
C ALA A 415 12.24 -25.23 6.86
N LEU A 416 12.76 -24.47 5.89
CA LEU A 416 13.49 -23.20 6.10
C LEU A 416 12.82 -21.98 5.45
N CYS A 417 11.88 -22.18 4.52
CA CYS A 417 11.16 -21.09 3.86
C CYS A 417 10.10 -20.48 4.79
N TYR A 418 10.17 -19.17 5.03
CA TYR A 418 9.24 -18.46 5.92
C TYR A 418 7.78 -18.52 5.45
N VAL A 419 7.54 -18.67 4.14
CA VAL A 419 6.18 -18.82 3.55
C VAL A 419 5.60 -20.20 3.85
N CYS A 420 6.41 -21.27 3.76
CA CYS A 420 5.99 -22.63 4.11
C CYS A 420 5.86 -22.85 5.62
N ASN A 421 6.78 -22.27 6.41
CA ASN A 421 6.87 -22.48 7.84
C ASN A 421 6.98 -21.14 8.60
N PRO A 422 5.85 -20.44 8.84
CA PRO A 422 5.83 -19.17 9.56
C PRO A 422 6.28 -19.26 11.04
N GLN A 423 6.54 -20.47 11.58
CA GLN A 423 7.02 -20.63 12.96
C GLN A 423 8.52 -20.34 13.11
N ILE A 424 9.31 -20.45 12.03
CA ILE A 424 10.74 -20.10 12.01
C ILE A 424 10.90 -18.65 12.51
N LYS A 425 10.15 -17.71 11.90
CA LYS A 425 10.24 -16.29 12.24
C LYS A 425 9.65 -15.93 13.61
N LYS A 426 8.90 -16.83 14.26
CA LYS A 426 8.60 -16.67 15.71
C LYS A 426 9.85 -16.91 16.56
N MET A 427 10.65 -17.93 16.24
CA MET A 427 11.91 -18.19 16.95
C MET A 427 12.94 -17.09 16.68
N GLU A 428 13.06 -16.64 15.43
CA GLU A 428 13.98 -15.56 15.05
C GLU A 428 13.58 -14.21 15.67
N LYS A 429 12.28 -13.88 15.70
CA LYS A 429 11.79 -12.66 16.36
C LYS A 429 11.93 -12.74 17.89
N ILE A 430 11.92 -13.94 18.48
CA ILE A 430 12.31 -14.11 19.90
C ILE A 430 13.81 -13.86 20.05
N ALA A 431 14.66 -14.43 19.19
CA ALA A 431 16.10 -14.24 19.24
C ALA A 431 16.52 -12.77 19.08
N SER A 432 16.01 -12.06 18.07
CA SER A 432 16.35 -10.65 17.84
C SER A 432 15.79 -9.71 18.92
N VAL A 433 14.61 -9.99 19.47
CA VAL A 433 14.08 -9.23 20.63
C VAL A 433 14.87 -9.53 21.90
N VAL A 434 15.38 -10.76 22.09
CA VAL A 434 16.30 -11.08 23.20
C VAL A 434 17.63 -10.33 23.03
N GLU A 435 18.17 -10.26 21.82
CA GLU A 435 19.44 -9.58 21.54
C GLU A 435 19.31 -8.05 21.64
N GLU A 436 18.24 -7.46 21.11
CA GLU A 436 17.93 -6.03 21.24
C GLU A 436 17.66 -5.65 22.70
N ASN A 437 16.93 -6.48 23.46
CA ASN A 437 16.73 -6.27 24.90
C ASN A 437 18.03 -6.44 25.70
N ALA A 438 18.91 -7.38 25.33
CA ALA A 438 20.22 -7.52 25.95
C ALA A 438 21.12 -6.30 25.69
N LYS A 439 21.01 -5.69 24.51
CA LYS A 439 21.70 -4.43 24.16
C LYS A 439 21.13 -3.24 24.94
N LYS A 440 19.81 -3.04 24.90
CA LYS A 440 19.11 -1.99 25.68
C LYS A 440 19.32 -2.14 27.18
N ALA A 441 19.42 -3.37 27.70
CA ALA A 441 19.74 -3.61 29.11
C ALA A 441 21.14 -3.11 29.47
N LYS A 442 22.15 -3.39 28.64
CA LYS A 442 23.52 -2.85 28.84
C LYS A 442 23.52 -1.31 28.80
N GLU A 443 22.87 -0.72 27.80
CA GLU A 443 22.76 0.74 27.63
C GLU A 443 22.03 1.39 28.83
N THR A 444 20.90 0.81 29.27
CA THR A 444 20.12 1.30 30.43
C THR A 444 20.89 1.17 31.75
N VAL A 445 21.71 0.13 31.93
CA VAL A 445 22.61 -0.02 33.09
C VAL A 445 23.72 1.05 33.04
N GLN A 446 24.24 1.37 31.86
CA GLN A 446 25.28 2.38 31.68
C GLN A 446 24.76 3.82 31.92
N GLU A 447 23.54 4.14 31.49
CA GLU A 447 22.89 5.42 31.81
C GLU A 447 22.48 5.53 33.29
N LYS A 448 21.87 4.48 33.87
CA LYS A 448 21.43 4.54 35.28
C LYS A 448 22.60 4.54 36.25
N SER A 449 23.70 3.85 35.95
CA SER A 449 24.92 3.93 36.75
C SER A 449 25.52 5.34 36.72
N SER A 450 25.70 5.96 35.54
CA SER A 450 26.26 7.31 35.45
C SER A 450 25.37 8.39 36.10
N SER A 451 24.04 8.27 35.98
CA SER A 451 23.07 9.09 36.71
C SER A 451 23.19 8.93 38.25
N TRP A 452 23.26 7.70 38.74
CA TRP A 452 23.36 7.39 40.17
C TRP A 452 24.72 7.79 40.77
N TRP A 453 25.81 7.59 40.02
CA TRP A 453 27.15 8.08 40.40
C TRP A 453 27.21 9.61 40.48
N GLY A 454 26.51 10.33 39.60
CA GLY A 454 26.34 11.78 39.71
C GLY A 454 25.66 12.19 41.03
N TYR A 455 24.55 11.53 41.38
CA TYR A 455 23.83 11.77 42.64
C TYR A 455 24.66 11.43 43.89
N ILE A 456 25.39 10.31 43.87
CA ILE A 456 26.30 9.93 44.96
C ILE A 456 27.45 10.93 45.09
N SER A 457 28.09 11.32 43.98
CA SER A 457 29.19 12.30 43.99
C SER A 457 28.75 13.65 44.55
N GLN A 458 27.54 14.11 44.19
CA GLN A 458 26.93 15.32 44.75
C GLN A 458 26.74 15.17 46.28
N THR A 459 26.15 14.05 46.71
CA THR A 459 25.84 13.78 48.12
C THR A 459 27.11 13.65 48.98
N VAL A 460 28.16 13.01 48.46
CA VAL A 460 29.47 12.89 49.12
C VAL A 460 30.19 14.25 49.17
N SER A 461 30.11 15.06 48.11
CA SER A 461 30.64 16.44 48.10
C SER A 461 30.02 17.30 49.19
N ASP A 462 28.70 17.25 49.35
CA ASP A 462 27.99 18.05 50.35
C ASP A 462 28.15 17.48 51.78
N ALA A 463 28.29 16.16 51.93
CA ALA A 463 28.68 15.54 53.20
C ALA A 463 30.12 15.95 53.61
N ALA A 464 31.06 16.00 52.67
CA ALA A 464 32.44 16.43 52.92
C ALA A 464 32.52 17.90 53.37
N LYS A 465 31.84 18.83 52.68
CA LYS A 465 31.73 20.25 53.09
C LYS A 465 31.15 20.39 54.50
N LYS A 466 30.13 19.58 54.82
CA LYS A 466 29.48 19.57 56.14
C LYS A 466 30.40 19.01 57.23
N TYR A 467 31.22 18.01 56.91
CA TYR A 467 32.25 17.50 57.81
C TYR A 467 33.38 18.53 58.03
N GLU A 468 33.84 19.21 56.98
CA GLU A 468 34.85 20.26 57.05
C GLU A 468 34.37 21.45 57.92
N GLN A 469 33.15 21.94 57.72
CA GLN A 469 32.54 22.97 58.58
C GLN A 469 32.46 22.53 60.05
N ASN A 470 32.07 21.28 60.32
CA ASN A 470 32.04 20.74 61.68
C ASN A 470 33.45 20.59 62.28
N SER A 471 34.44 20.21 61.47
CA SER A 471 35.86 20.08 61.87
C SER A 471 36.47 21.42 62.24
N ILE A 472 36.26 22.46 61.42
CA ILE A 472 36.68 23.84 61.69
C ILE A 472 36.09 24.31 63.03
N LYS A 473 34.78 24.13 63.21
CA LYS A 473 34.07 24.55 64.43
C LYS A 473 34.57 23.81 65.68
N ALA A 474 34.79 22.49 65.59
CA ALA A 474 35.40 21.72 66.66
C ALA A 474 36.84 22.16 66.97
N MET A 475 37.61 22.61 65.97
CA MET A 475 38.95 23.15 66.16
C MET A 475 38.95 24.54 66.82
N GLU A 476 37.91 25.36 66.58
CA GLU A 476 37.70 26.64 67.26
C GLU A 476 37.26 26.44 68.73
N ASP A 477 36.32 25.55 68.99
CA ASP A 477 35.92 25.19 70.36
C ASP A 477 37.11 24.57 71.14
N ALA A 478 37.91 23.71 70.50
CA ALA A 478 39.14 23.16 71.11
C ALA A 478 40.21 24.23 71.37
N LYS A 479 40.31 25.29 70.56
CA LYS A 479 41.16 26.47 70.86
C LYS A 479 40.63 27.21 72.07
N ARG A 480 39.31 27.45 72.17
CA ARG A 480 38.67 28.09 73.33
C ARG A 480 38.93 27.31 74.62
N VAL A 481 38.73 26.00 74.62
CA VAL A 481 39.00 25.14 75.79
C VAL A 481 40.46 25.24 76.21
N ARG A 482 41.42 25.13 75.28
CA ARG A 482 42.86 25.29 75.57
C ARG A 482 43.24 26.67 76.08
N GLU A 483 42.52 27.72 75.70
CA GLU A 483 42.74 29.08 76.19
C GLU A 483 42.13 29.32 77.58
N GLU A 484 40.96 28.72 77.87
CA GLU A 484 40.37 28.68 79.20
C GLU A 484 41.22 27.81 80.17
N GLU A 485 41.78 26.70 79.71
CA GLU A 485 42.77 25.89 80.45
C GLU A 485 44.06 26.67 80.69
N ARG A 486 44.61 27.38 79.69
CA ARG A 486 45.78 28.25 79.89
C ARG A 486 45.52 29.38 80.87
N LYS A 487 44.28 29.91 80.96
CA LYS A 487 43.90 30.88 81.99
C LYS A 487 43.89 30.23 83.38
N LYS A 488 43.25 29.05 83.53
CA LYS A 488 43.25 28.28 84.80
C LYS A 488 44.66 27.89 85.25
N GLN A 489 45.51 27.42 84.34
CA GLN A 489 46.91 27.10 84.63
C GLN A 489 47.72 28.33 85.03
N LYS A 490 47.47 29.50 84.44
CA LYS A 490 48.08 30.77 84.89
C LYS A 490 47.57 31.22 86.26
N GLU A 491 46.29 31.06 86.57
CA GLU A 491 45.78 31.33 87.92
C GLU A 491 46.36 30.36 88.97
N GLU A 492 46.50 29.09 88.62
CA GLU A 492 47.07 28.08 89.52
C GLU A 492 48.59 28.26 89.68
N GLN A 493 49.31 28.60 88.61
CA GLN A 493 50.72 28.99 88.70
C GLN A 493 50.88 30.27 89.54
N ASN A 494 50.06 31.29 89.34
CA ASN A 494 50.08 32.50 90.18
C ASN A 494 49.86 32.17 91.66
N LYS A 495 48.91 31.28 91.99
CA LYS A 495 48.68 30.82 93.38
C LYS A 495 49.89 30.05 93.95
N ARG A 496 50.55 29.21 93.15
CA ARG A 496 51.80 28.52 93.53
C ARG A 496 52.97 29.51 93.68
N GLU A 497 53.02 30.58 92.90
CA GLU A 497 54.00 31.65 93.02
C GLU A 497 53.73 32.58 94.22
N GLU A 498 52.47 32.85 94.58
CA GLU A 498 52.11 33.52 95.85
C GLU A 498 52.49 32.67 97.07
N GLN A 499 52.27 31.35 97.01
CA GLN A 499 52.68 30.43 98.07
C GLN A 499 54.21 30.36 98.17
N SER A 500 54.92 30.26 97.04
CA SER A 500 56.39 30.27 97.02
C SER A 500 56.99 31.63 97.43
N LYS A 501 56.31 32.75 97.18
CA LYS A 501 56.70 34.07 97.71
C LYS A 501 56.60 34.09 99.24
N ARG A 502 55.52 33.60 99.84
CA ARG A 502 55.40 33.49 101.31
C ARG A 502 56.45 32.57 101.94
N GLU A 503 56.93 31.57 101.23
CA GLU A 503 58.02 30.68 101.68
C GLU A 503 59.42 31.30 101.48
N LYS A 504 59.59 32.23 100.52
CA LYS A 504 60.83 33.02 100.34
C LYS A 504 60.88 34.28 101.20
N GLU A 505 59.75 34.86 101.58
CA GLU A 505 59.69 36.01 102.50
C GLU A 505 60.17 35.68 103.94
N GLN A 506 60.49 34.41 104.23
CA GLN A 506 61.18 33.99 105.47
C GLN A 506 62.68 33.67 105.31
N LYS A 507 63.25 33.75 104.10
CA LYS A 507 64.69 33.57 103.84
C LYS A 507 65.15 34.49 102.73
N GLU A 508 66.13 35.35 103.06
CA GLU A 508 66.67 36.43 102.23
C GLU A 508 65.87 37.75 102.37
N GLU A 509 65.57 38.13 103.61
CA GLU A 509 66.40 39.18 104.25
C GLU A 509 67.91 38.98 103.99
N LYS A 510 68.37 39.35 102.78
CA LYS A 510 69.77 39.66 102.46
C LYS A 510 69.91 40.25 101.05
N ILE A 511 70.27 41.55 100.99
CA ILE A 511 71.18 42.11 99.98
C ILE A 511 70.62 42.05 98.52
N LYS A 512 69.83 43.02 98.03
CA LYS A 512 70.24 44.39 97.56
C LYS A 512 71.60 44.40 96.84
N GLU A 513 71.83 44.87 95.61
CA GLU A 513 71.07 45.54 94.52
C GLU A 513 71.97 45.38 93.24
N GLU A 514 71.73 45.78 91.97
CA GLU A 514 70.87 46.79 91.32
C GLU A 514 70.85 46.57 89.76
N LYS A 515 70.22 47.49 88.99
CA LYS A 515 70.53 47.93 87.59
C LYS A 515 70.38 47.02 86.33
N LYS A 516 69.40 47.44 85.49
CA LYS A 516 69.52 47.97 84.08
C LYS A 516 69.52 47.08 82.80
N GLU A 517 68.72 47.56 81.83
CA GLU A 517 68.94 47.78 80.37
C GLU A 517 68.98 46.61 79.34
N GLU A 518 67.94 46.55 78.47
CA GLU A 518 67.93 46.85 77.01
C GLU A 518 69.21 46.67 76.11
N PRO A 519 69.09 46.61 74.74
CA PRO A 519 67.97 46.22 73.87
C PRO A 519 68.39 45.41 72.58
N ASN A 520 67.45 45.29 71.62
CA ASN A 520 67.63 45.40 70.15
C ASN A 520 68.12 44.24 69.23
N GLU A 521 67.45 44.18 68.06
CA GLU A 521 68.01 43.93 66.69
C GLU A 521 68.51 42.51 66.29
N GLN A 522 68.58 42.08 65.01
CA GLN A 522 68.32 42.75 63.71
C GLN A 522 67.96 41.76 62.54
N LYS A 523 67.16 42.24 61.56
CA LYS A 523 67.27 42.06 60.07
C LYS A 523 67.35 40.67 59.35
N GLN A 524 66.49 40.58 58.29
CA GLN A 524 66.82 40.25 56.85
C GLN A 524 67.12 38.76 56.48
N THR A 525 66.95 38.23 55.24
CA THR A 525 66.37 38.58 53.90
C THR A 525 66.24 37.27 53.05
N LYS A 526 65.85 37.12 51.76
CA LYS A 526 65.41 37.88 50.54
C LYS A 526 64.67 36.84 49.62
N ASP A 527 64.07 37.03 48.44
CA ASP A 527 63.63 38.07 47.46
C ASP A 527 62.38 37.41 46.74
N PHE A 528 61.36 38.05 46.15
CA PHE A 528 61.25 38.78 44.86
C PHE A 528 61.73 38.04 43.57
N PRO A 529 61.15 38.26 42.36
CA PRO A 529 60.07 39.22 42.01
C PRO A 529 58.96 38.78 41.00
N LYS A 530 57.96 39.69 40.91
CA LYS A 530 57.16 40.11 39.71
C LYS A 530 55.89 39.34 39.26
N LYS A 531 54.88 40.18 38.97
CA LYS A 531 53.57 39.90 38.35
C LYS A 531 53.58 40.37 36.89
N ILE A 532 52.54 40.04 36.10
CA ILE A 532 51.81 41.02 35.27
C ILE A 532 50.39 40.51 34.90
N ASP A 533 49.41 41.40 35.12
CA ASP A 533 48.09 41.63 34.48
C ASP A 533 46.96 40.59 34.34
N GLN A 534 45.78 41.20 34.09
CA GLN A 534 44.43 40.69 33.75
C GLN A 534 43.62 40.11 34.93
N LYS A 535 42.66 40.84 35.52
CA LYS A 535 41.34 41.33 35.05
C LYS A 535 40.28 40.23 34.85
N GLU A 536 39.26 40.26 35.71
CA GLU A 536 37.90 40.63 35.29
C GLU A 536 37.11 41.20 36.49
N GLU A 537 36.20 42.14 36.25
CA GLU A 537 35.34 42.76 37.27
C GLU A 537 33.86 42.54 36.92
N THR A 538 33.04 42.31 37.94
CA THR A 538 31.58 42.24 37.82
C THR A 538 30.97 43.61 37.48
N SER A 539 30.04 43.66 36.52
CA SER A 539 28.99 44.70 36.53
C SER A 539 27.69 44.21 35.85
N PRO A 540 26.49 44.63 36.31
CA PRO A 540 25.20 44.13 35.83
C PRO A 540 24.48 45.08 34.88
N ILE A 541 23.66 44.55 33.96
CA ILE A 541 22.77 45.34 33.08
C ILE A 541 21.36 44.73 33.07
N LYS A 542 20.34 45.60 33.21
CA LYS A 542 18.91 45.28 33.02
C LYS A 542 18.53 45.38 31.54
N LYS A 543 17.51 44.64 31.09
CA LYS A 543 16.57 45.01 30.01
C LYS A 543 15.34 44.09 30.06
N GLU A 544 14.12 44.61 30.24
CA GLU A 544 13.22 45.27 29.27
C GLU A 544 12.37 44.27 28.47
N ASP A 545 11.11 44.08 28.91
CA ASP A 545 10.07 43.44 28.10
C ASP A 545 9.71 44.31 26.89
N LYS A 546 9.77 43.74 25.68
CA LYS A 546 9.10 44.29 24.49
C LYS A 546 8.54 43.18 23.62
N LYS A 547 7.28 43.37 23.19
CA LYS A 547 6.69 42.66 22.04
C LYS A 547 7.58 42.78 20.80
N MET A 548 7.59 41.73 20.00
CA MET A 548 7.37 41.84 18.55
C MET A 548 6.39 40.74 18.14
N GLU A 549 5.40 41.08 17.31
CA GLU A 549 4.58 40.10 16.59
C GLU A 549 5.37 39.52 15.40
N LEU A 550 5.23 38.21 15.16
CA LEU A 550 5.78 37.47 14.01
C LEU A 550 5.20 36.02 14.08
N PHE A 551 4.55 35.44 13.08
CA PHE A 551 3.94 35.94 11.83
C PHE A 551 2.49 35.45 11.76
N GLU A 552 1.63 36.16 11.04
CA GLU A 552 0.43 35.54 10.46
C GLU A 552 0.86 34.55 9.37
N ILE A 553 0.36 33.31 9.42
CA ILE A 553 0.35 32.46 8.22
C ILE A 553 -0.84 32.96 7.40
N VAL A 554 -0.56 33.44 6.19
CA VAL A 554 -1.62 33.66 5.19
C VAL A 554 -2.11 32.29 4.77
N GLU A 555 -3.37 31.99 5.07
CA GLU A 555 -4.10 30.93 4.39
C GLU A 555 -4.25 31.40 2.93
N GLU A 556 -3.51 30.78 2.01
CA GLU A 556 -3.75 30.97 0.58
C GLU A 556 -5.01 30.18 0.23
N ASP A 557 -6.00 30.85 -0.38
CA ASP A 557 -7.25 30.23 -0.82
C ASP A 557 -6.98 29.20 -1.92
N ASP A 558 -6.84 27.91 -1.57
CA ASP A 558 -6.93 26.81 -2.52
C ASP A 558 -8.38 26.75 -3.06
N ASP A 559 -8.55 26.92 -4.38
CA ASP A 559 -9.87 26.99 -5.03
C ASP A 559 -10.69 25.71 -4.83
N ASP A 560 -11.72 25.83 -3.98
CA ASP A 560 -12.54 24.77 -3.40
C ASP A 560 -13.57 24.19 -4.42
N GLU A 561 -13.11 23.55 -5.51
CA GLU A 561 -13.94 22.79 -6.46
C GLU A 561 -14.53 21.52 -5.81
N LYS A 562 -15.61 21.70 -5.04
CA LYS A 562 -16.23 20.64 -4.23
C LYS A 562 -16.74 19.47 -5.05
N ASP A 563 -16.26 18.28 -4.72
CA ASP A 563 -16.56 17.01 -5.38
C ASP A 563 -17.93 16.42 -4.94
N THR A 564 -18.97 17.23 -5.07
CA THR A 564 -20.33 17.00 -4.55
C THR A 564 -21.00 15.72 -5.07
N ASN A 565 -20.56 15.21 -6.22
CA ASN A 565 -21.13 14.04 -6.90
C ASN A 565 -21.17 12.77 -6.04
N ASN A 566 -20.21 12.58 -5.12
CA ASN A 566 -20.18 11.39 -4.27
C ASN A 566 -21.31 11.38 -3.23
N THR A 567 -21.67 12.56 -2.71
CA THR A 567 -22.71 12.70 -1.67
C THR A 567 -24.09 12.34 -2.22
N ASP A 568 -24.41 12.71 -3.46
CA ASP A 568 -25.69 12.38 -4.09
C ASP A 568 -25.89 10.88 -4.34
N TYR A 569 -24.82 10.17 -4.73
CA TYR A 569 -24.87 8.70 -4.85
C TYR A 569 -25.24 8.02 -3.52
N PHE A 570 -24.55 8.37 -2.42
CA PHE A 570 -24.88 7.80 -1.12
C PHE A 570 -26.26 8.24 -0.63
N ASN A 571 -26.71 9.46 -0.94
CA ASN A 571 -28.05 9.93 -0.63
C ASN A 571 -29.14 9.06 -1.30
N ASP A 572 -28.95 8.62 -2.55
CA ASP A 572 -29.90 7.72 -3.22
C ASP A 572 -29.83 6.29 -2.67
N VAL A 573 -28.63 5.75 -2.44
CA VAL A 573 -28.46 4.42 -1.82
C VAL A 573 -29.11 4.36 -0.43
N MET A 574 -29.03 5.44 0.37
CA MET A 574 -29.70 5.55 1.68
C MET A 574 -31.22 5.72 1.60
N LYS A 575 -31.79 6.21 0.49
CA LYS A 575 -33.26 6.26 0.29
C LYS A 575 -33.82 4.88 -0.03
N GLU A 576 -33.10 4.07 -0.78
CA GLU A 576 -33.57 2.76 -1.26
C GLU A 576 -33.32 1.60 -0.28
N ASN A 577 -32.38 1.75 0.68
CA ASN A 577 -31.91 0.64 1.53
C ASN A 577 -32.02 0.98 3.04
N PRO A 578 -32.32 -0.03 3.91
CA PRO A 578 -32.36 0.17 5.36
C PRO A 578 -31.06 0.78 5.90
N THR A 579 -31.17 1.96 6.51
CA THR A 579 -30.05 2.79 6.97
C THR A 579 -30.18 3.04 8.48
N TYR A 580 -29.07 2.90 9.21
CA TYR A 580 -29.04 2.91 10.68
C TYR A 580 -27.91 3.79 11.21
N GLN A 581 -28.15 4.61 12.24
CA GLN A 581 -27.07 5.32 12.93
C GLN A 581 -26.34 4.40 13.91
N ALA A 582 -25.02 4.57 14.01
CA ALA A 582 -24.17 3.81 14.91
C ALA A 582 -22.91 4.58 15.34
N LEU A 583 -22.25 4.07 16.38
CA LEU A 583 -20.93 4.48 16.83
C LEU A 583 -19.92 3.36 16.56
N LEU A 584 -18.87 3.62 15.77
CA LEU A 584 -17.80 2.66 15.47
C LEU A 584 -16.64 2.80 16.45
N GLU A 585 -16.22 1.69 17.08
CA GLU A 585 -15.06 1.63 17.98
C GLU A 585 -13.78 1.33 17.18
N ILE A 586 -12.83 2.28 17.12
CA ILE A 586 -11.59 2.13 16.35
C ILE A 586 -10.56 1.32 17.15
N LYS A 587 -9.98 0.29 16.53
CA LYS A 587 -8.95 -0.56 17.16
C LYS A 587 -7.60 0.15 17.29
N GLY A 588 -7.40 0.83 18.41
CA GLY A 588 -6.14 1.43 18.82
C GLY A 588 -6.35 2.63 19.73
N ASP A 589 -7.40 3.39 19.45
CA ASP A 589 -7.78 4.60 20.16
C ASP A 589 -9.00 4.36 21.07
N GLN A 590 -9.27 5.31 21.97
CA GLN A 590 -10.49 5.32 22.79
C GLN A 590 -11.65 6.10 22.14
N GLU A 591 -11.48 6.49 20.87
CA GLU A 591 -12.44 7.31 20.15
C GLU A 591 -13.48 6.46 19.41
N THR A 592 -14.72 6.95 19.42
CA THR A 592 -15.84 6.35 18.68
C THR A 592 -16.33 7.30 17.60
N LYS A 593 -16.37 6.86 16.34
CA LYS A 593 -16.88 7.67 15.22
C LYS A 593 -18.38 7.51 15.03
N ASN A 594 -19.08 8.62 14.74
CA ASN A 594 -20.46 8.58 14.25
C ASN A 594 -20.48 8.05 12.81
N ILE A 595 -21.26 6.99 12.57
CA ILE A 595 -21.38 6.35 11.26
C ILE A 595 -22.84 6.05 10.91
N LEU A 596 -23.10 5.91 9.61
CA LEU A 596 -24.33 5.37 9.04
C LEU A 596 -24.02 3.97 8.48
N VAL A 597 -24.86 2.99 8.82
CA VAL A 597 -24.75 1.61 8.35
C VAL A 597 -25.91 1.33 7.40
N VAL A 598 -25.61 1.05 6.13
CA VAL A 598 -26.61 0.79 5.08
C VAL A 598 -26.60 -0.69 4.69
N LEU A 599 -27.77 -1.33 4.71
CA LEU A 599 -27.94 -2.75 4.41
C LEU A 599 -28.47 -2.97 2.99
N THR A 600 -27.57 -3.06 2.01
CA THR A 600 -27.94 -3.26 0.60
C THR A 600 -28.44 -4.69 0.35
N SER A 601 -28.81 -5.00 -0.89
CA SER A 601 -29.17 -6.37 -1.31
C SER A 601 -27.98 -7.36 -1.31
N ILE A 602 -26.73 -6.88 -1.28
CA ILE A 602 -25.51 -7.70 -1.45
C ILE A 602 -24.50 -7.60 -0.31
N GLU A 603 -24.48 -6.46 0.40
CA GLU A 603 -23.45 -6.09 1.38
C GLU A 603 -23.94 -5.06 2.42
N LEU A 604 -23.11 -4.84 3.43
CA LEU A 604 -23.26 -3.79 4.43
C LEU A 604 -22.23 -2.69 4.14
N LEU A 605 -22.69 -1.45 3.98
CA LEU A 605 -21.83 -0.27 3.83
C LEU A 605 -21.73 0.47 5.16
N ILE A 606 -20.54 0.93 5.52
CA ILE A 606 -20.27 1.82 6.66
C ILE A 606 -19.83 3.17 6.09
N LEU A 607 -20.60 4.21 6.39
CA LEU A 607 -20.38 5.57 5.90
C LEU A 607 -20.13 6.52 7.09
N GLU A 608 -19.19 7.44 6.95
CA GLU A 608 -18.94 8.54 7.90
C GLU A 608 -19.54 9.82 7.31
N LYS A 609 -20.30 10.56 8.13
CA LYS A 609 -21.00 11.77 7.70
C LYS A 609 -20.37 13.01 8.32
N SER A 610 -19.86 13.90 7.47
CA SER A 610 -19.47 15.27 7.85
C SER A 610 -20.70 16.20 7.84
N GLU A 611 -20.50 17.50 8.05
CA GLU A 611 -21.62 18.46 8.08
C GLU A 611 -22.42 18.50 6.77
N ASN A 612 -21.77 18.28 5.61
CA ASN A 612 -22.41 18.32 4.29
C ASN A 612 -22.12 17.11 3.39
N GLU A 613 -21.19 16.21 3.76
CA GLU A 613 -20.69 15.15 2.86
C GLU A 613 -20.74 13.76 3.52
N VAL A 614 -20.73 12.72 2.68
CA VAL A 614 -20.83 11.33 3.11
C VAL A 614 -19.71 10.51 2.48
N PHE A 615 -18.81 9.99 3.32
CA PHE A 615 -17.63 9.23 2.92
C PHE A 615 -17.81 7.74 3.24
N MET A 616 -17.42 6.85 2.33
CA MET A 616 -17.41 5.42 2.64
C MET A 616 -16.18 5.06 3.48
N VAL A 617 -16.40 4.56 4.70
CA VAL A 617 -15.36 4.02 5.58
C VAL A 617 -15.01 2.59 5.16
N GLN A 618 -16.04 1.76 4.89
CA GLN A 618 -15.86 0.32 4.70
C GLN A 618 -17.05 -0.33 3.99
N GLU A 619 -16.77 -1.38 3.19
CA GLU A 619 -17.76 -2.30 2.62
C GLU A 619 -17.60 -3.69 3.26
N ILE A 620 -18.69 -4.43 3.48
CA ILE A 620 -18.67 -5.80 4.01
C ILE A 620 -19.69 -6.68 3.29
N LEU A 621 -19.21 -7.56 2.41
CA LEU A 621 -20.05 -8.57 1.75
C LEU A 621 -20.69 -9.50 2.81
N TYR A 622 -21.99 -9.79 2.69
CA TYR A 622 -22.69 -10.66 3.64
C TYR A 622 -22.13 -12.08 3.74
N ASP A 623 -21.38 -12.53 2.72
CA ASP A 623 -20.70 -13.83 2.69
C ASP A 623 -19.48 -13.87 3.63
N ASP A 624 -18.72 -12.78 3.73
CA ASP A 624 -17.50 -12.70 4.57
C ASP A 624 -17.80 -12.57 6.07
N ILE A 625 -19.01 -12.15 6.44
CA ILE A 625 -19.49 -12.09 7.83
C ILE A 625 -19.56 -13.53 8.40
N LYS A 626 -18.46 -14.03 8.97
CA LYS A 626 -18.38 -15.32 9.67
C LYS A 626 -19.35 -15.38 10.85
N LYS A 627 -19.47 -14.27 11.61
CA LYS A 627 -20.29 -14.22 12.82
C LYS A 627 -20.72 -12.80 13.17
N VAL A 628 -21.99 -12.64 13.55
CA VAL A 628 -22.50 -11.47 14.29
C VAL A 628 -22.63 -11.88 15.76
N ILE A 629 -22.21 -11.01 16.68
CA ILE A 629 -22.28 -11.24 18.13
C ILE A 629 -22.94 -10.04 18.77
N THR A 630 -23.90 -10.27 19.67
CA THR A 630 -24.47 -9.26 20.57
C THR A 630 -24.38 -9.75 22.01
N LYS A 631 -24.26 -8.83 22.98
CA LYS A 631 -24.22 -9.16 24.41
C LYS A 631 -25.62 -9.05 25.00
N ARG A 632 -26.11 -10.05 25.74
CA ARG A 632 -27.46 -10.01 26.37
C ARG A 632 -27.68 -8.81 27.30
N SER A 633 -26.61 -8.25 27.87
CA SER A 633 -26.64 -7.06 28.73
C SER A 633 -26.55 -5.73 27.99
N THR A 634 -26.11 -5.75 26.73
CA THR A 634 -25.95 -4.58 25.83
C THR A 634 -26.22 -5.03 24.39
N PRO A 635 -27.48 -5.35 24.04
CA PRO A 635 -27.83 -5.89 22.71
C PRO A 635 -27.63 -4.88 21.57
N GLU A 636 -27.50 -3.60 21.90
CA GLU A 636 -27.16 -2.51 20.98
C GLU A 636 -25.68 -2.52 20.57
N ASN A 637 -24.80 -3.17 21.35
CA ASN A 637 -23.40 -3.37 21.02
C ASN A 637 -23.26 -4.63 20.15
N ILE A 638 -22.95 -4.43 18.87
CA ILE A 638 -22.88 -5.47 17.84
C ILE A 638 -21.43 -5.63 17.39
N THR A 639 -20.97 -6.86 17.34
CA THR A 639 -19.63 -7.21 16.83
C THR A 639 -19.77 -8.06 15.58
N ILE A 640 -19.28 -7.54 14.46
CA ILE A 640 -19.24 -8.23 13.15
C ILE A 640 -17.82 -8.77 12.97
N LYS A 641 -17.68 -10.09 12.84
CA LYS A 641 -16.40 -10.75 12.53
C LYS A 641 -16.38 -11.20 11.06
N THR A 642 -15.40 -10.75 10.31
CA THR A 642 -15.23 -11.04 8.88
C THR A 642 -14.19 -12.16 8.68
N GLN A 643 -13.51 -12.21 7.53
CA GLN A 643 -12.35 -13.08 7.36
C GLN A 643 -11.13 -12.58 8.13
N ASP A 644 -10.81 -11.30 7.98
CA ASP A 644 -9.53 -10.68 8.36
C ASP A 644 -9.62 -9.77 9.59
N GLU A 645 -10.83 -9.36 9.97
CA GLU A 645 -11.05 -8.37 11.02
C GLU A 645 -12.30 -8.62 11.87
N GLU A 646 -12.51 -7.70 12.82
CA GLU A 646 -13.60 -7.71 13.78
C GLU A 646 -13.94 -6.26 14.09
N LEU A 647 -15.16 -5.86 13.77
CA LEU A 647 -15.68 -4.51 13.88
C LEU A 647 -16.68 -4.47 15.03
N ILE A 648 -16.50 -3.52 15.94
CA ILE A 648 -17.38 -3.32 17.08
C ILE A 648 -18.11 -2.00 16.85
N MET A 649 -19.43 -2.08 16.77
CA MET A 649 -20.30 -0.93 16.54
C MET A 649 -21.47 -0.95 17.52
N LYS A 650 -21.82 0.22 18.05
CA LYS A 650 -23.02 0.43 18.85
C LYS A 650 -24.09 1.04 17.97
N ILE A 651 -25.09 0.26 17.57
CA ILE A 651 -26.24 0.78 16.81
C ILE A 651 -27.08 1.63 17.76
N THR A 652 -27.23 2.92 17.48
CA THR A 652 -28.04 3.82 18.31
C THR A 652 -29.53 3.60 18.05
N ASP A 653 -29.88 3.33 16.79
CA ASP A 653 -31.25 3.35 16.30
C ASP A 653 -31.77 1.92 16.08
N ASN A 654 -32.75 1.50 16.89
CA ASN A 654 -33.52 0.26 16.70
C ASN A 654 -32.67 -0.99 16.33
N HIS A 655 -31.65 -1.30 17.15
CA HIS A 655 -30.74 -2.44 16.97
C HIS A 655 -31.43 -3.80 16.71
N GLN A 656 -32.67 -3.98 17.17
CA GLN A 656 -33.46 -5.20 16.93
C GLN A 656 -33.89 -5.33 15.46
N GLN A 657 -34.32 -4.22 14.84
CA GLN A 657 -34.65 -4.20 13.42
C GLN A 657 -33.38 -4.32 12.55
N PHE A 658 -32.26 -3.70 12.96
CA PHE A 658 -30.96 -3.91 12.29
C PHE A 658 -30.56 -5.39 12.25
N ILE A 659 -30.58 -6.09 13.40
CA ILE A 659 -30.24 -7.52 13.47
C ILE A 659 -31.19 -8.37 12.61
N LYS A 660 -32.49 -8.04 12.60
CA LYS A 660 -33.48 -8.71 11.76
C LYS A 660 -33.18 -8.51 10.27
N ASP A 661 -32.98 -7.27 9.84
CA ASP A 661 -32.77 -6.93 8.43
C ASP A 661 -31.45 -7.50 7.90
N LEU A 662 -30.37 -7.42 8.69
CA LEU A 662 -29.08 -8.05 8.38
C LEU A 662 -29.20 -9.58 8.24
N THR A 663 -30.04 -10.21 9.07
CA THR A 663 -30.35 -11.65 8.95
C THR A 663 -31.20 -11.94 7.72
N GLU A 664 -32.17 -11.09 7.40
CA GLU A 664 -33.08 -11.24 6.26
C GLU A 664 -32.35 -11.06 4.91
N GLN A 665 -31.48 -10.06 4.77
CA GLN A 665 -30.65 -9.88 3.57
C GLN A 665 -29.68 -11.06 3.38
N LYS A 666 -29.05 -11.53 4.47
CA LYS A 666 -28.18 -12.72 4.42
C LYS A 666 -28.94 -14.01 4.06
N LEU A 667 -30.21 -14.13 4.48
CA LEU A 667 -31.08 -15.23 4.07
C LEU A 667 -31.46 -15.11 2.58
N LYS A 668 -31.89 -13.93 2.11
CA LYS A 668 -32.23 -13.67 0.70
C LYS A 668 -31.06 -13.98 -0.24
N LYS A 669 -29.84 -13.52 0.09
CA LYS A 669 -28.64 -13.81 -0.71
C LYS A 669 -28.33 -15.31 -0.76
N ARG A 670 -28.57 -16.04 0.35
CA ARG A 670 -28.43 -17.50 0.40
C ARG A 670 -29.49 -18.21 -0.44
N GLU A 671 -30.78 -17.88 -0.30
CA GLU A 671 -31.86 -18.45 -1.11
C GLU A 671 -31.64 -18.19 -2.60
N MET A 672 -31.14 -17.01 -2.97
CA MET A 672 -30.80 -16.68 -4.34
C MET A 672 -29.66 -17.58 -4.86
N LYS A 673 -28.59 -17.79 -4.09
CA LYS A 673 -27.53 -18.74 -4.44
C LYS A 673 -28.05 -20.18 -4.55
N GLU A 674 -28.93 -20.62 -3.65
CA GLU A 674 -29.51 -21.97 -3.67
C GLU A 674 -30.43 -22.17 -4.89
N LYS A 675 -31.27 -21.19 -5.25
CA LYS A 675 -32.08 -21.20 -6.49
C LYS A 675 -31.22 -21.18 -7.76
N VAL A 676 -30.09 -20.45 -7.77
CA VAL A 676 -29.16 -20.50 -8.92
C VAL A 676 -28.46 -21.85 -9.00
N VAL A 677 -28.09 -22.49 -7.89
CA VAL A 677 -27.58 -23.89 -7.91
C VAL A 677 -28.62 -24.84 -8.51
N GLU A 678 -29.88 -24.76 -8.08
CA GLU A 678 -30.99 -25.59 -8.59
C GLU A 678 -31.19 -25.43 -10.11
N ILE A 679 -31.26 -24.19 -10.59
CA ILE A 679 -31.36 -23.88 -12.03
C ILE A 679 -30.14 -24.43 -12.81
N LEU A 680 -28.92 -24.34 -12.25
CA LEU A 680 -27.72 -24.88 -12.87
C LEU A 680 -27.69 -26.41 -12.90
N GLU A 681 -28.28 -27.08 -11.92
CA GLU A 681 -28.41 -28.54 -11.90
C GLU A 681 -29.50 -29.02 -12.85
N GLU A 682 -30.62 -28.29 -13.03
CA GLU A 682 -31.58 -28.54 -14.12
C GLU A 682 -30.95 -28.39 -15.51
N ILE A 683 -30.17 -27.32 -15.73
CA ILE A 683 -29.43 -27.09 -17.00
C ILE A 683 -28.45 -28.24 -17.29
N GLN A 684 -27.74 -28.74 -16.27
CA GLN A 684 -26.80 -29.85 -16.43
C GLN A 684 -27.51 -31.21 -16.62
N ALA A 685 -28.71 -31.39 -16.06
CA ALA A 685 -29.51 -32.61 -16.22
C ALA A 685 -30.20 -32.72 -17.60
N LYS A 686 -30.43 -31.60 -18.31
CA LYS A 686 -31.12 -31.58 -19.61
C LYS A 686 -30.38 -30.72 -20.65
N PRO A 687 -29.45 -31.31 -21.43
CA PRO A 687 -28.70 -30.61 -22.49
C PRO A 687 -29.51 -30.08 -23.70
N GLN A 688 -30.85 -30.13 -23.64
CA GLN A 688 -31.76 -29.57 -24.63
C GLN A 688 -32.76 -28.68 -23.90
N GLY A 689 -32.74 -27.36 -24.14
CA GLY A 689 -33.80 -26.48 -23.63
C GLY A 689 -33.42 -25.12 -23.05
N GLU A 690 -32.32 -24.47 -23.44
CA GLU A 690 -32.02 -23.08 -23.00
C GLU A 690 -33.20 -22.12 -23.23
N LYS A 691 -33.99 -22.38 -24.28
CA LYS A 691 -35.23 -21.66 -24.61
C LYS A 691 -36.40 -21.97 -23.66
N GLU A 692 -36.53 -23.21 -23.19
CA GLU A 692 -37.64 -23.66 -22.33
C GLU A 692 -37.49 -23.16 -20.89
N ILE A 693 -36.24 -22.96 -20.43
CA ILE A 693 -35.93 -22.41 -19.10
C ILE A 693 -36.24 -20.91 -19.05
N ARG A 694 -35.94 -20.15 -20.12
CA ARG A 694 -36.29 -18.72 -20.24
C ARG A 694 -37.79 -18.46 -20.13
N GLU A 695 -38.63 -19.39 -20.59
CA GLU A 695 -40.10 -19.27 -20.53
C GLU A 695 -40.68 -19.68 -19.15
N LYS A 696 -39.89 -20.29 -18.27
CA LYS A 696 -40.35 -20.82 -16.96
C LYS A 696 -39.91 -20.01 -15.74
N THR A 697 -38.71 -19.43 -15.74
CA THR A 697 -38.16 -18.80 -14.52
C THR A 697 -38.49 -17.32 -14.36
N GLY A 698 -38.70 -16.58 -15.46
CA GLY A 698 -39.00 -15.15 -15.43
C GLY A 698 -37.85 -14.24 -14.94
N ILE A 699 -36.66 -14.80 -14.68
CA ILE A 699 -35.48 -14.05 -14.21
C ILE A 699 -34.76 -13.44 -15.42
N GLU A 700 -34.39 -12.16 -15.33
CA GLU A 700 -33.65 -11.49 -16.40
C GLU A 700 -32.28 -12.12 -16.65
N ALA A 701 -31.96 -12.34 -17.93
CA ALA A 701 -30.79 -13.13 -18.35
C ALA A 701 -29.43 -12.53 -17.94
N GLU A 702 -29.38 -11.26 -17.55
CA GLU A 702 -28.17 -10.57 -17.11
C GLU A 702 -27.77 -11.01 -15.68
N ILE A 703 -28.75 -11.19 -14.77
CA ILE A 703 -28.53 -11.73 -13.42
C ILE A 703 -28.03 -13.17 -13.49
N VAL A 704 -28.73 -14.02 -14.26
CA VAL A 704 -28.36 -15.43 -14.44
C VAL A 704 -26.95 -15.57 -15.01
N LYS A 705 -26.53 -14.67 -15.91
CA LYS A 705 -25.19 -14.69 -16.50
C LYS A 705 -24.09 -14.25 -15.52
N ILE A 706 -24.32 -13.20 -14.72
CA ILE A 706 -23.34 -12.74 -13.72
C ILE A 706 -23.13 -13.83 -12.67
N SER A 707 -24.21 -14.39 -12.10
CA SER A 707 -24.09 -15.50 -11.15
C SER A 707 -23.50 -16.77 -11.78
N LEU A 708 -23.70 -17.02 -13.08
CA LEU A 708 -23.01 -18.09 -13.82
C LEU A 708 -21.50 -17.90 -13.85
N GLU A 709 -21.02 -16.69 -14.17
CA GLU A 709 -19.59 -16.40 -14.32
C GLU A 709 -18.89 -16.43 -12.94
N GLU A 710 -19.50 -15.82 -11.92
CA GLU A 710 -19.04 -15.92 -10.52
C GLU A 710 -19.03 -17.37 -10.02
N MET A 711 -20.10 -18.14 -10.26
CA MET A 711 -20.18 -19.53 -9.80
C MET A 711 -19.38 -20.51 -10.68
N VAL A 712 -18.89 -20.13 -11.85
CA VAL A 712 -17.88 -20.91 -12.58
C VAL A 712 -16.51 -20.73 -11.93
N GLU A 713 -16.09 -19.51 -11.58
CA GLU A 713 -14.88 -19.32 -10.77
C GLU A 713 -15.04 -20.01 -9.40
N GLU A 714 -16.18 -19.85 -8.73
CA GLU A 714 -16.42 -20.48 -7.44
C GLU A 714 -16.56 -22.02 -7.54
N LYS A 715 -17.08 -22.60 -8.64
CA LYS A 715 -17.05 -24.05 -8.89
C LYS A 715 -15.66 -24.55 -9.28
N ILE A 716 -14.80 -23.77 -9.92
CA ILE A 716 -13.39 -24.13 -10.15
C ILE A 716 -12.66 -24.20 -8.79
N ILE A 717 -12.79 -23.15 -7.96
CA ILE A 717 -12.21 -23.08 -6.62
C ILE A 717 -12.78 -24.16 -5.69
N LYS A 718 -14.10 -24.41 -5.74
CA LYS A 718 -14.76 -25.44 -4.91
C LYS A 718 -14.59 -26.84 -5.44
N LYS A 719 -14.33 -27.08 -6.73
CA LYS A 719 -13.94 -28.41 -7.24
C LYS A 719 -12.53 -28.76 -6.75
N GLY A 720 -11.60 -27.81 -6.80
CA GLY A 720 -10.29 -27.91 -6.14
C GLY A 720 -10.33 -28.07 -4.61
N LYS A 721 -11.47 -27.82 -3.96
CA LYS A 721 -11.69 -28.04 -2.50
C LYS A 721 -12.68 -29.18 -2.17
N LYS A 722 -13.38 -29.77 -3.16
CA LYS A 722 -14.30 -30.91 -3.01
C LYS A 722 -13.75 -32.21 -3.57
N GLU A 723 -12.81 -32.15 -4.51
CA GLU A 723 -11.93 -33.29 -4.80
C GLU A 723 -10.90 -33.43 -3.68
N GLY A 724 -11.40 -33.79 -2.49
CA GLY A 724 -10.59 -34.28 -1.40
C GLY A 724 -9.97 -35.61 -1.80
N MET A 725 -8.84 -35.55 -2.51
CA MET A 725 -8.03 -36.71 -2.79
C MET A 725 -7.50 -37.26 -1.46
N TYR A 726 -8.21 -38.26 -0.95
CA TYR A 726 -7.59 -39.31 -0.16
C TYR A 726 -6.35 -39.80 -0.92
N TYR A 727 -5.22 -39.87 -0.23
CA TYR A 727 -3.98 -40.36 -0.80
C TYR A 727 -4.14 -41.84 -1.19
N TYR A 728 -4.50 -42.09 -2.45
CA TYR A 728 -4.15 -43.34 -3.10
C TYR A 728 -2.64 -43.32 -3.38
N TYR A 729 -1.85 -43.51 -2.33
CA TYR A 729 -0.48 -43.97 -2.48
C TYR A 729 -0.53 -45.28 -3.28
N THR A 730 0.07 -45.28 -4.46
CA THR A 730 0.20 -46.46 -5.32
C THR A 730 1.44 -47.31 -4.97
N GLY A 731 2.09 -47.00 -3.84
CA GLY A 731 3.09 -47.88 -3.21
C GLY A 731 2.43 -49.11 -2.57
N ASN A 732 3.23 -50.13 -2.28
CA ASN A 732 2.76 -51.33 -1.59
C ASN A 732 2.26 -50.95 -0.18
N GLU A 733 1.20 -51.61 0.32
CA GLU A 733 0.73 -51.43 1.70
C GLU A 733 1.86 -51.67 2.72
N GLU A 734 2.78 -52.57 2.38
CA GLU A 734 3.98 -52.89 3.17
C GLU A 734 5.04 -51.77 3.17
N GLU A 735 5.07 -50.90 2.17
CA GLU A 735 5.94 -49.69 2.13
C GLU A 735 5.31 -48.57 2.96
N ILE A 736 4.01 -48.31 2.78
CA ILE A 736 3.26 -47.32 3.57
C ILE A 736 3.33 -47.67 5.07
N ARG A 737 3.22 -48.96 5.42
CA ARG A 737 3.42 -49.44 6.80
C ARG A 737 4.85 -49.19 7.33
N LYS A 738 5.88 -49.27 6.49
CA LYS A 738 7.28 -48.95 6.88
C LYS A 738 7.46 -47.45 7.10
N GLU A 739 6.99 -46.60 6.18
CA GLU A 739 7.06 -45.14 6.33
C GLU A 739 6.32 -44.66 7.59
N ILE A 740 5.12 -45.20 7.86
CA ILE A 740 4.38 -44.89 9.11
C ILE A 740 5.18 -45.32 10.35
N ILE A 741 5.84 -46.48 10.33
CA ILE A 741 6.68 -46.94 11.45
C ILE A 741 7.90 -46.04 11.64
N GLU A 742 8.56 -45.59 10.57
CA GLU A 742 9.70 -44.65 10.65
C GLU A 742 9.27 -43.26 11.14
N ILE A 743 8.13 -42.73 10.66
CA ILE A 743 7.56 -41.46 11.14
C ILE A 743 7.19 -41.56 12.62
N MET A 744 6.54 -42.65 13.05
CA MET A 744 6.21 -42.87 14.46
C MET A 744 7.47 -43.01 15.33
N LYS A 745 8.55 -43.65 14.82
CA LYS A 745 9.84 -43.74 15.50
C LYS A 745 10.51 -42.36 15.62
N GLY A 746 10.52 -41.54 14.57
CA GLY A 746 11.04 -40.18 14.60
C GLY A 746 10.28 -39.26 15.57
N ILE A 747 8.95 -39.36 15.62
CA ILE A 747 8.12 -38.67 16.61
C ILE A 747 8.50 -39.07 18.04
N GLU A 748 8.74 -40.36 18.29
CA GLU A 748 9.11 -40.87 19.60
C GLU A 748 10.55 -40.53 20.01
N GLU A 749 11.47 -40.38 19.04
CA GLU A 749 12.82 -39.87 19.26
C GLU A 749 12.82 -38.37 19.58
N MET A 750 12.03 -37.56 18.87
CA MET A 750 11.85 -36.12 19.16
C MET A 750 11.26 -35.86 20.55
N LYS A 751 10.24 -36.62 20.99
CA LYS A 751 9.69 -36.52 22.36
C LYS A 751 10.77 -36.72 23.42
N LYS A 752 11.62 -37.75 23.25
CA LYS A 752 12.72 -38.07 24.16
C LYS A 752 13.84 -37.03 24.12
N GLU A 753 13.88 -36.16 23.12
CA GLU A 753 14.78 -35.00 23.09
C GLU A 753 14.17 -33.82 23.83
N ILE A 754 12.89 -33.52 23.62
CA ILE A 754 12.14 -32.51 24.37
C ILE A 754 12.20 -32.79 25.88
N GLU A 755 11.89 -34.02 26.30
CA GLU A 755 11.96 -34.48 27.70
C GLU A 755 13.38 -34.32 28.30
N ARG A 756 14.44 -34.46 27.49
CA ARG A 756 15.83 -34.20 27.91
C ARG A 756 16.12 -32.70 28.06
N TYR A 757 15.60 -31.85 27.18
CA TYR A 757 15.74 -30.39 27.29
C TYR A 757 14.94 -29.82 28.48
N GLU A 758 13.71 -30.30 28.70
CA GLU A 758 12.88 -29.92 29.84
C GLU A 758 13.59 -30.28 31.16
N LYS A 759 14.07 -31.52 31.29
CA LYS A 759 14.84 -31.94 32.48
C LYS A 759 16.13 -31.15 32.67
N ALA A 760 16.87 -30.87 31.59
CA ALA A 760 18.09 -30.05 31.67
C ALA A 760 17.79 -28.60 32.11
N SER A 761 16.62 -28.07 31.76
CA SER A 761 16.11 -26.77 32.19
C SER A 761 15.76 -26.78 33.68
N GLU A 762 15.03 -27.79 34.16
CA GLU A 762 14.73 -27.97 35.59
C GLU A 762 16.01 -28.12 36.44
N GLU A 763 16.94 -28.98 36.02
CA GLU A 763 18.24 -29.13 36.67
C GLU A 763 19.09 -27.85 36.63
N SER A 764 18.80 -26.90 35.75
CA SER A 764 19.48 -25.60 35.68
C SER A 764 18.81 -24.57 36.59
N MET A 765 17.48 -24.52 36.63
CA MET A 765 16.73 -23.70 37.59
C MET A 765 17.03 -24.11 39.03
N GLU A 766 17.10 -25.41 39.34
CA GLU A 766 17.42 -25.87 40.70
C GLU A 766 18.83 -25.44 41.14
N LYS A 767 19.80 -25.36 40.21
CA LYS A 767 21.14 -24.83 40.47
C LYS A 767 21.13 -23.31 40.72
N VAL A 768 20.31 -22.55 39.98
CA VAL A 768 20.13 -21.11 40.20
C VAL A 768 19.45 -20.82 41.54
N HIS A 769 18.44 -21.60 41.93
CA HIS A 769 17.83 -21.47 43.25
C HIS A 769 18.82 -21.77 44.38
N LYS A 770 19.57 -22.87 44.30
CA LYS A 770 20.62 -23.21 45.29
C LYS A 770 21.75 -22.17 45.33
N TYR A 771 22.11 -21.57 44.20
CA TYR A 771 23.07 -20.46 44.16
C TYR A 771 22.58 -19.24 44.94
N ASN A 772 21.32 -18.84 44.74
CA ASN A 772 20.72 -17.74 45.48
C ASN A 772 20.60 -18.03 46.99
N GLU A 773 20.17 -19.24 47.38
CA GLU A 773 20.13 -19.66 48.79
C GLU A 773 21.52 -19.59 49.45
N ILE A 774 22.56 -20.08 48.78
CA ILE A 774 23.94 -20.04 49.27
C ILE A 774 24.44 -18.58 49.36
N LYS A 775 24.11 -17.74 48.38
CA LYS A 775 24.45 -16.31 48.35
C LYS A 775 23.81 -15.56 49.51
N ASP A 776 22.52 -15.76 49.75
CA ASP A 776 21.76 -15.07 50.79
C ASP A 776 22.23 -15.49 52.20
N ILE A 777 22.50 -16.79 52.41
CA ILE A 777 23.15 -17.31 53.64
C ILE A 777 24.56 -16.69 53.80
N GLY A 778 25.33 -16.57 52.72
CA GLY A 778 26.64 -15.92 52.73
C GLY A 778 26.57 -14.45 53.15
N GLN A 779 25.60 -13.70 52.61
CA GLN A 779 25.36 -12.31 52.99
C GLN A 779 24.91 -12.17 54.45
N GLU A 780 24.03 -13.05 54.95
CA GLU A 780 23.64 -13.04 56.36
C GLU A 780 24.82 -13.32 57.29
N LEU A 781 25.64 -14.33 56.98
CA LEU A 781 26.82 -14.70 57.77
C LEU A 781 27.86 -13.57 57.79
N MET A 782 28.11 -12.91 56.64
CA MET A 782 29.01 -11.74 56.59
C MET A 782 28.45 -10.54 57.35
N GLY A 783 27.13 -10.29 57.29
CA GLY A 783 26.46 -9.26 58.08
C GLY A 783 26.58 -9.49 59.59
N ARG A 784 26.31 -10.71 60.06
CA ARG A 784 26.48 -11.11 61.47
C ARG A 784 27.95 -11.03 61.90
N LYS A 785 28.91 -11.38 61.03
CA LYS A 785 30.34 -11.26 61.30
C LYS A 785 30.78 -9.79 61.46
N GLY A 786 30.30 -8.89 60.60
CA GLY A 786 30.54 -7.45 60.72
C GLY A 786 30.07 -6.90 62.07
N GLN A 787 28.86 -7.28 62.49
CA GLN A 787 28.32 -6.91 63.80
C GLN A 787 29.16 -7.42 64.98
N MET A 788 29.73 -8.63 64.90
CA MET A 788 30.61 -9.18 65.94
C MET A 788 32.00 -8.54 65.98
N GLU A 789 32.53 -8.14 64.82
CA GLU A 789 33.87 -7.53 64.70
C GLU A 789 33.85 -6.00 64.78
N GLY A 790 32.67 -5.38 64.83
CA GLY A 790 32.50 -3.92 64.82
C GLY A 790 32.78 -3.27 63.45
N LYS A 791 32.79 -4.06 62.37
CA LYS A 791 33.11 -3.67 61.00
C LYS A 791 31.85 -3.54 60.15
N THR A 792 31.90 -2.70 59.12
CA THR A 792 30.90 -2.68 58.05
C THR A 792 31.03 -3.90 57.13
N ILE A 793 29.98 -4.20 56.37
CA ILE A 793 30.01 -5.28 55.37
C ILE A 793 31.05 -4.99 54.28
N GLU A 794 31.20 -3.72 53.87
CA GLU A 794 32.16 -3.30 52.85
C GLU A 794 33.62 -3.54 53.28
N GLU A 795 33.94 -3.26 54.55
CA GLU A 795 35.26 -3.56 55.13
C GLU A 795 35.55 -5.06 55.15
N ILE A 796 34.55 -5.90 55.47
CA ILE A 796 34.70 -7.37 55.42
C ILE A 796 34.89 -7.86 53.98
N TYR A 797 34.14 -7.38 52.99
CA TYR A 797 34.35 -7.80 51.60
C TYR A 797 35.76 -7.45 51.11
N LYS A 798 36.27 -6.26 51.46
CA LYS A 798 37.65 -5.83 51.19
C LYS A 798 38.69 -6.69 51.92
N GLU A 799 38.44 -7.07 53.17
CA GLU A 799 39.33 -7.92 53.98
C GLU A 799 39.47 -9.34 53.41
N TYR A 800 38.39 -9.91 52.86
CA TYR A 800 38.41 -11.23 52.21
C TYR A 800 38.71 -11.16 50.71
N GLN A 801 39.12 -9.99 50.19
CA GLN A 801 39.45 -9.72 48.78
C GLN A 801 38.35 -10.13 47.79
N MET A 802 37.09 -10.13 48.23
CA MET A 802 35.95 -10.42 47.37
C MET A 802 35.57 -9.14 46.61
N GLY A 803 35.59 -9.22 45.28
CA GLY A 803 35.10 -8.13 44.43
C GLY A 803 33.65 -7.79 44.77
N TYR A 804 33.30 -6.50 44.73
CA TYR A 804 31.91 -6.05 44.90
C TYR A 804 31.12 -6.09 43.57
N GLU A 805 31.74 -6.60 42.50
CA GLU A 805 31.28 -6.52 41.10
C GLU A 805 31.32 -7.88 40.36
N ASP A 806 31.68 -8.98 41.04
CA ASP A 806 31.67 -10.37 40.53
C ASP A 806 30.43 -11.17 41.03
#